data_AF-A0A9C9ERR1-F1
#
_entry.id   AF-A0A9C9ERR1-F1
#
_cell.length_a   1.000
_cell.length_b   1.000
_cell.length_c   1.000
_cell.angle_alpha   90.00
_cell.angle_beta   90.00
_cell.angle_gamma   90.00
#
_symmetry.space_group_name_H-M   'P 1'
#
loop_
_entity.id
_entity.type
_entity.pdbx_description
1 polymer ?
#
loop_
_entity_poly.entity_id
_entity_poly.type
_entity_poly.pdbx_seq_one_letter_code
_entity_poly.pdbx_strand_id
1 'polypeptide(L)'
;LGATDIDRRNFVLKLFDTNNSETNNEGERYMVLYGLDANNDLRLDEGVIDYDSGILIFPMIVPFDYDGNNKVEGPDAYEPDQEHEMYIYVEYEAIRNVYILRPNIIPGSEEVRVNSILLVRDQDYIIEYDSGYLEFLTDLIYEPDARIDITYEYSPFFAESSKVLAGVRGEIGLGEDSNVGVTYLGEWASKPRHGEIPSIDNAPTTQNILDTNLRLYYHPEFMTNMIDGLPLVETEYPSTLSIEAEVARSFLNPNVVGTANVDDMEGTKIAPGFPMRYEAWQPSSPPGNQLVYNEKNRVLLSQSEFNIEQSEINSDFTDDFTYVLVLGNLPKNPFEGEFPERWGGICRNISVHGMDYIEKEYKYLEMMVWFPNNMDGLFHVDLGEISEDADSDSILDTEDTGPGEKGDGRLQQSEDVGWEFDNSKAVPPFEPGNDYALIGAKNGFLDTEDFDFDGNLDTIQNYFEYTVDIGEVTAGYGNEKGPEYVTDYMNWYENGRWVSIRIPLELENESREENYGNPDPTAIKHIRIWVEAEDEGDFSTNDQIWLASLAVVGNRWEEAVVDPATGLNDALIEVISNKTDSEYIPLREEYDERGYLKQESSLALKYVVSEWNDVGYFGEDSYEDEIRDEDILMGVVNDSDGVADAERRRFPWGAGDGILNTEDRNHNGVLDEGEDVGWVHDGYPGNETGAGNGRLDSEDEIYAYTRYESSYLPYDFTGYRNLIVNFYPKKTQFRGDDEGELFFIRFGSDDNNFYEYFVNATDDSIRNPDASGEWRLIKIDLLELVDIQARHSSELADGEIVTEGNVKVKGDPSLYNILEITVGVRTTDPMFYSRVDDKYAEIWINDIALEAPIDESGYARRVKVDLGFADFITVGGEYKAIDSEFQSIGHISSSKTESDFKQAYSTLEISKFMPGEWKVSMPVSVKWSKNVTYTEDRYDPENSIYNLGKITSISRQYNLGFRRV
;
A
#
# COMPACT_ATOMS: atom_id res chain seq x y z
N LEU A 1 -19.51 -5.89 13.58
CA LEU A 1 -20.32 -5.75 12.34
C LEU A 1 -20.55 -4.30 11.88
N GLY A 2 -20.04 -3.28 12.60
CA GLY A 2 -20.14 -1.87 12.14
C GLY A 2 -21.51 -1.20 12.34
N ALA A 3 -22.46 -1.85 13.01
CA ALA A 3 -23.77 -1.28 13.35
C ALA A 3 -24.36 -1.87 14.62
N THR A 4 -25.26 -1.12 15.25
CA THR A 4 -26.07 -1.52 16.41
C THR A 4 -27.54 -1.55 16.02
N ASP A 5 -28.39 -2.14 16.86
CA ASP A 5 -29.85 -2.21 16.68
C ASP A 5 -30.30 -2.87 15.35
N ILE A 6 -29.68 -4.00 15.03
CA ILE A 6 -29.88 -4.74 13.78
C ILE A 6 -31.21 -5.51 13.78
N ASP A 7 -32.05 -5.36 12.73
CA ASP A 7 -33.27 -6.17 12.58
C ASP A 7 -32.91 -7.61 12.23
N ARG A 8 -33.16 -8.51 13.19
CA ARG A 8 -32.95 -9.96 13.06
C ARG A 8 -33.63 -10.58 11.83
N ARG A 9 -34.73 -10.01 11.32
CA ARG A 9 -35.54 -10.64 10.25
C ARG A 9 -34.88 -10.59 8.87
N ASN A 10 -34.04 -9.57 8.62
CA ASN A 10 -33.41 -9.31 7.32
C ASN A 10 -31.89 -9.37 7.42
N PHE A 11 -31.38 -10.08 8.43
CA PHE A 11 -29.96 -10.29 8.63
C PHE A 11 -29.47 -11.50 7.84
N VAL A 12 -28.44 -11.31 7.02
CA VAL A 12 -27.74 -12.34 6.27
C VAL A 12 -26.28 -12.32 6.66
N LEU A 13 -25.73 -13.50 6.95
CA LEU A 13 -24.31 -13.73 7.18
C LEU A 13 -23.85 -14.87 6.29
N LYS A 14 -22.73 -14.66 5.61
CA LYS A 14 -22.05 -15.66 4.78
C LYS A 14 -20.56 -15.61 5.05
N LEU A 15 -19.92 -16.76 4.83
CA LEU A 15 -18.47 -16.92 4.85
C LEU A 15 -18.03 -17.41 3.48
N PHE A 16 -16.99 -16.79 2.93
CA PHE A 16 -16.40 -17.12 1.64
C PHE A 16 -14.90 -17.34 1.78
N ASP A 17 -14.31 -18.27 1.03
CA ASP A 17 -12.86 -18.32 0.89
C ASP A 17 -12.32 -17.30 -0.14
N THR A 18 -11.00 -17.27 -0.32
CA THR A 18 -10.31 -16.41 -1.30
C THR A 18 -10.79 -16.60 -2.75
N ASN A 19 -11.35 -17.76 -3.07
CA ASN A 19 -11.93 -18.06 -4.38
C ASN A 19 -13.43 -17.73 -4.46
N ASN A 20 -13.95 -16.97 -3.49
CA ASN A 20 -15.35 -16.56 -3.40
C ASN A 20 -16.34 -17.74 -3.27
N SER A 21 -15.90 -18.89 -2.72
CA SER A 21 -16.72 -20.08 -2.50
C SER A 21 -17.30 -20.11 -1.07
N GLU A 22 -18.58 -20.48 -0.92
CA GLU A 22 -19.24 -20.65 0.40
C GLU A 22 -18.98 -22.02 1.05
N THR A 23 -18.22 -22.88 0.37
CA THR A 23 -17.95 -24.27 0.78
C THR A 23 -16.48 -24.62 0.67
N ASN A 24 -16.00 -25.51 1.55
CA ASN A 24 -14.67 -26.10 1.44
C ASN A 24 -14.57 -27.07 0.23
N ASN A 25 -13.36 -27.59 -0.01
CA ASN A 25 -13.06 -28.54 -1.09
C ASN A 25 -13.88 -29.86 -1.03
N GLU A 26 -14.47 -30.18 0.13
CA GLU A 26 -15.34 -31.35 0.32
C GLU A 26 -16.83 -31.04 0.13
N GLY A 27 -17.18 -29.78 -0.12
CA GLY A 27 -18.55 -29.29 -0.32
C GLY A 27 -19.31 -28.99 0.99
N GLU A 28 -18.63 -28.93 2.13
CA GLU A 28 -19.21 -28.52 3.41
C GLU A 28 -19.22 -26.98 3.52
N ARG A 29 -20.35 -26.41 3.97
CA ARG A 29 -20.50 -24.95 4.10
C ARG A 29 -19.67 -24.43 5.27
N TYR A 30 -18.92 -23.35 5.05
CA TYR A 30 -18.12 -22.72 6.11
C TYR A 30 -18.98 -22.29 7.31
N MET A 31 -20.22 -21.84 7.07
CA MET A 31 -21.20 -21.54 8.14
C MET A 31 -21.46 -22.73 9.09
N VAL A 32 -21.43 -23.96 8.57
CA VAL A 32 -21.59 -25.19 9.36
C VAL A 32 -20.27 -25.56 10.05
N LEU A 33 -19.17 -25.49 9.30
CA LEU A 33 -17.83 -25.84 9.76
C LEU A 33 -17.41 -25.00 10.98
N TYR A 34 -17.67 -23.69 10.94
CA TYR A 34 -17.38 -22.77 12.04
C TYR A 34 -18.49 -22.69 13.11
N GLY A 35 -19.50 -23.56 13.03
CA GLY A 35 -20.55 -23.70 14.04
C GLY A 35 -21.59 -22.58 14.10
N LEU A 36 -21.63 -21.68 13.12
CA LEU A 36 -22.60 -20.58 13.04
C LEU A 36 -24.01 -21.06 12.62
N ASP A 37 -24.07 -22.17 11.87
CA ASP A 37 -25.26 -22.93 11.47
C ASP A 37 -24.97 -24.43 11.66
N ALA A 38 -24.77 -24.86 12.91
CA ALA A 38 -24.34 -26.23 13.22
C ALA A 38 -25.39 -27.29 12.83
N ASN A 39 -26.64 -26.87 12.69
CA ASN A 39 -27.76 -27.74 12.32
C ASN A 39 -28.02 -27.78 10.79
N ASN A 40 -27.32 -26.95 10.02
CA ASN A 40 -27.36 -26.85 8.55
C ASN A 40 -28.77 -26.53 8.00
N ASP A 41 -29.57 -25.75 8.73
CA ASP A 41 -30.94 -25.36 8.34
C ASP A 41 -31.03 -24.03 7.58
N LEU A 42 -29.87 -23.46 7.23
CA LEU A 42 -29.72 -22.17 6.55
C LEU A 42 -30.12 -20.99 7.45
N ARG A 43 -30.10 -21.16 8.78
CA ARG A 43 -30.27 -20.09 9.75
C ARG A 43 -29.15 -20.09 10.76
N LEU A 44 -28.89 -18.90 11.28
CA LEU A 44 -27.94 -18.72 12.36
C LEU A 44 -28.47 -19.32 13.66
N ASP A 45 -27.60 -20.06 14.34
CA ASP A 45 -27.88 -20.57 15.66
C ASP A 45 -28.03 -19.44 16.70
N GLU A 46 -28.78 -19.71 17.77
CA GLU A 46 -29.05 -18.71 18.81
C GLU A 46 -27.78 -18.37 19.60
N GLY A 47 -27.51 -17.07 19.80
CA GLY A 47 -26.33 -16.60 20.54
C GLY A 47 -25.08 -16.39 19.67
N VAL A 48 -25.15 -16.71 18.38
CA VAL A 48 -24.08 -16.40 17.40
C VAL A 48 -23.98 -14.91 17.12
N ILE A 49 -25.07 -14.15 17.31
CA ILE A 49 -25.08 -12.70 17.10
C ILE A 49 -25.78 -11.99 18.23
N ASP A 50 -25.13 -10.94 18.73
CA ASP A 50 -25.76 -9.89 19.52
C ASP A 50 -26.21 -8.78 18.56
N TYR A 51 -27.52 -8.76 18.28
CA TYR A 51 -28.11 -7.81 17.33
C TYR A 51 -28.16 -6.38 17.85
N ASP A 52 -28.13 -6.18 19.16
CA ASP A 52 -28.19 -4.86 19.77
C ASP A 52 -26.81 -4.18 19.65
N SER A 53 -25.73 -4.91 19.92
CA SER A 53 -24.35 -4.41 19.87
C SER A 53 -23.59 -4.65 18.55
N GLY A 54 -24.14 -5.49 17.65
CA GLY A 54 -23.51 -5.82 16.36
C GLY A 54 -22.27 -6.69 16.48
N ILE A 55 -22.24 -7.57 17.48
CA ILE A 55 -21.15 -8.50 17.75
C ILE A 55 -21.49 -9.85 17.14
N LEU A 56 -20.62 -10.36 16.26
CA LEU A 56 -20.63 -11.74 15.77
C LEU A 56 -19.76 -12.58 16.71
N ILE A 57 -20.32 -13.69 17.18
CA ILE A 57 -19.70 -14.59 18.15
C ILE A 57 -19.56 -15.96 17.50
N PHE A 58 -18.32 -16.36 17.24
CA PHE A 58 -18.04 -17.74 16.89
C PHE A 58 -18.15 -18.62 18.13
N PRO A 59 -18.84 -19.78 18.07
CA PRO A 59 -18.92 -20.70 19.21
C PRO A 59 -17.57 -21.35 19.58
N MET A 60 -16.61 -21.29 18.65
CA MET A 60 -15.24 -21.80 18.83
C MET A 60 -14.34 -20.69 19.36
N ILE A 61 -13.40 -21.03 20.24
CA ILE A 61 -12.43 -20.09 20.83
C ILE A 61 -11.43 -19.61 19.77
N VAL A 62 -11.07 -20.51 18.84
CA VAL A 62 -10.19 -20.27 17.69
C VAL A 62 -10.90 -20.78 16.43
N PRO A 63 -11.84 -20.02 15.87
CA PRO A 63 -12.67 -20.51 14.77
C PRO A 63 -11.87 -20.82 13.51
N PHE A 64 -10.84 -20.01 13.19
CA PHE A 64 -10.10 -20.11 11.92
C PHE A 64 -8.85 -21.01 11.98
N ASP A 65 -8.59 -21.66 13.12
CA ASP A 65 -7.46 -22.59 13.32
C ASP A 65 -7.86 -24.05 13.05
N TYR A 66 -8.66 -24.31 12.01
CA TYR A 66 -9.28 -25.62 11.78
C TYR A 66 -8.77 -26.31 10.52
N ASP A 67 -7.60 -26.97 10.60
CA ASP A 67 -7.09 -27.89 9.56
C ASP A 67 -7.68 -29.32 9.69
N GLY A 68 -9.00 -29.42 9.86
CA GLY A 68 -9.77 -30.66 9.65
C GLY A 68 -9.47 -31.88 10.54
N ASN A 69 -8.38 -31.96 11.32
CA ASN A 69 -7.99 -33.18 12.03
C ASN A 69 -7.21 -33.01 13.35
N ASN A 70 -6.78 -31.81 13.75
CA ASN A 70 -6.22 -31.58 15.09
C ASN A 70 -6.64 -30.20 15.60
N LYS A 71 -7.17 -30.13 16.83
CA LYS A 71 -7.17 -28.88 17.59
C LYS A 71 -5.72 -28.61 17.97
N VAL A 72 -5.09 -27.63 17.33
CA VAL A 72 -3.91 -27.00 17.90
C VAL A 72 -4.42 -26.18 19.10
N GLU A 73 -3.83 -26.38 20.28
CA GLU A 73 -4.01 -25.44 21.40
C GLU A 73 -2.83 -24.47 21.31
N GLY A 74 -3.04 -23.33 20.62
CA GLY A 74 -2.06 -22.24 20.50
C GLY A 74 -2.72 -20.98 19.91
N PRO A 75 -2.24 -19.76 20.23
CA PRO A 75 -2.78 -18.50 19.72
C PRO A 75 -2.38 -18.18 18.25
N ASP A 76 -1.67 -19.08 17.58
CA ASP A 76 -0.92 -18.83 16.35
C ASP A 76 -1.80 -18.48 15.12
N ALA A 77 -3.12 -18.72 15.15
CA ALA A 77 -4.06 -18.25 14.13
C ALA A 77 -4.36 -16.72 14.17
N TYR A 78 -3.71 -15.99 15.08
CA TYR A 78 -3.71 -14.53 15.17
C TYR A 78 -2.31 -13.93 15.01
N GLU A 79 -1.34 -14.71 14.51
CA GLU A 79 -0.06 -14.17 14.09
C GLU A 79 -0.27 -13.19 12.90
N PRO A 80 0.50 -12.09 12.84
CA PRO A 80 0.30 -10.99 11.90
C PRO A 80 0.68 -11.32 10.43
N ASP A 81 1.13 -12.53 10.16
CA ASP A 81 1.43 -13.06 8.82
C ASP A 81 0.11 -13.45 8.10
N GLN A 82 -0.79 -12.48 7.92
CA GLN A 82 -2.13 -12.72 7.39
C GLN A 82 -2.10 -12.77 5.85
N GLU A 83 -2.01 -13.97 5.27
CA GLU A 83 -2.78 -14.25 4.05
C GLU A 83 -4.26 -14.34 4.46
N HIS A 84 -5.11 -13.45 3.95
CA HIS A 84 -6.54 -13.49 4.24
C HIS A 84 -7.16 -14.77 3.67
N GLU A 85 -7.40 -15.81 4.47
CA GLU A 85 -7.97 -17.06 3.96
C GLU A 85 -9.50 -17.01 3.74
N MET A 86 -10.21 -16.10 4.45
CA MET A 86 -11.67 -16.08 4.53
C MET A 86 -12.26 -14.67 4.59
N TYR A 87 -13.32 -14.42 3.80
CA TYR A 87 -14.15 -13.22 3.83
C TYR A 87 -15.45 -13.44 4.61
N ILE A 88 -15.79 -12.48 5.48
CA ILE A 88 -17.08 -12.42 6.18
C ILE A 88 -17.99 -11.41 5.51
N TYR A 89 -19.07 -11.87 4.89
CA TYR A 89 -20.08 -11.00 4.28
C TYR A 89 -21.31 -10.88 5.18
N VAL A 90 -21.72 -9.64 5.44
CA VAL A 90 -22.90 -9.34 6.25
C VAL A 90 -23.81 -8.35 5.54
N GLU A 91 -25.09 -8.69 5.47
CA GLU A 91 -26.15 -7.80 4.99
C GLU A 91 -27.21 -7.67 6.09
N TYR A 92 -27.62 -6.45 6.40
CA TYR A 92 -28.56 -6.19 7.47
C TYR A 92 -29.36 -4.91 7.24
N GLU A 93 -30.53 -4.84 7.88
CA GLU A 93 -31.32 -3.62 7.98
C GLU A 93 -31.28 -3.11 9.43
N ALA A 94 -30.96 -1.83 9.62
CA ALA A 94 -31.00 -1.16 10.90
C ALA A 94 -31.70 0.19 10.73
N ILE A 95 -32.62 0.52 11.62
CA ILE A 95 -33.32 1.81 11.58
C ILE A 95 -32.47 2.82 12.33
N ARG A 96 -31.89 3.79 11.61
CA ARG A 96 -31.19 4.92 12.20
C ARG A 96 -32.08 6.16 12.09
N ASN A 97 -32.32 6.84 13.21
CA ASN A 97 -32.93 8.17 13.22
C ASN A 97 -31.90 9.28 13.06
N VAL A 98 -30.61 8.97 13.21
CA VAL A 98 -29.48 9.87 13.04
C VAL A 98 -28.67 9.46 11.81
N TYR A 99 -28.38 10.44 10.97
CA TYR A 99 -27.50 10.31 9.81
C TYR A 99 -26.36 11.33 9.94
N ILE A 100 -25.12 10.87 9.71
CA ILE A 100 -23.99 11.78 9.57
C ILE A 100 -23.74 11.95 8.07
N LEU A 101 -24.11 13.13 7.59
CA LEU A 101 -23.84 13.59 6.24
C LEU A 101 -22.42 14.14 6.14
N ARG A 102 -22.01 14.65 4.97
CA ARG A 102 -20.69 15.30 4.86
C ARG A 102 -20.66 16.60 5.69
N PRO A 103 -19.52 16.95 6.29
CA PRO A 103 -19.34 18.22 7.00
C PRO A 103 -19.39 19.41 6.03
N ASN A 104 -19.59 20.62 6.57
CA ASN A 104 -19.72 21.89 5.84
C ASN A 104 -20.84 21.89 4.76
N ILE A 105 -22.02 21.40 5.11
CA ILE A 105 -23.19 21.51 4.24
C ILE A 105 -23.52 22.99 4.03
N ILE A 106 -23.83 23.37 2.79
CA ILE A 106 -24.25 24.74 2.47
C ILE A 106 -25.62 24.98 3.12
N PRO A 107 -25.75 25.96 4.04
CA PRO A 107 -26.99 26.14 4.79
C PRO A 107 -28.21 26.39 3.88
N GLY A 108 -29.25 25.57 4.01
CA GLY A 108 -30.48 25.67 3.22
C GLY A 108 -30.42 24.98 1.85
N SER A 109 -29.35 24.25 1.55
CA SER A 109 -29.27 23.40 0.34
C SER A 109 -29.98 22.05 0.52
N GLU A 110 -30.32 21.69 1.76
CA GLU A 110 -30.91 20.40 2.09
C GLU A 110 -32.38 20.28 1.67
N GLU A 111 -32.72 19.20 0.96
CA GLU A 111 -34.08 18.68 0.85
C GLU A 111 -34.13 17.28 1.46
N VAL A 112 -35.00 17.10 2.46
CA VAL A 112 -35.17 15.84 3.18
C VAL A 112 -36.57 15.31 2.89
N ARG A 113 -36.68 14.09 2.36
CA ARG A 113 -37.96 13.46 2.02
C ARG A 113 -38.06 12.07 2.64
N VAL A 114 -39.24 11.72 3.16
CA VAL A 114 -39.59 10.35 3.58
C VAL A 114 -40.84 9.92 2.83
N ASN A 115 -40.80 8.80 2.11
CA ASN A 115 -41.91 8.32 1.28
C ASN A 115 -42.41 9.39 0.28
N SER A 116 -41.47 10.16 -0.29
CA SER A 116 -41.72 11.34 -1.15
C SER A 116 -42.40 12.54 -0.47
N ILE A 117 -42.63 12.50 0.84
CA ILE A 117 -43.13 13.64 1.64
C ILE A 117 -41.93 14.51 2.02
N LEU A 118 -41.92 15.76 1.56
CA LEU A 118 -40.91 16.74 1.96
C LEU A 118 -41.10 17.11 3.43
N LEU A 119 -40.04 16.93 4.21
CA LEU A 119 -39.99 17.23 5.64
C LEU A 119 -39.57 18.69 5.88
N VAL A 120 -40.03 19.24 7.00
CA VAL A 120 -39.73 20.62 7.41
C VAL A 120 -38.61 20.63 8.46
N ARG A 121 -37.56 21.42 8.20
CA ARG A 121 -36.44 21.61 9.13
C ARG A 121 -36.91 22.21 10.46
N ASP A 122 -36.26 21.81 11.54
CA ASP A 122 -36.53 22.20 12.93
C ASP A 122 -37.92 21.77 13.46
N GLN A 123 -38.64 20.99 12.67
CA GLN A 123 -39.95 20.43 13.03
C GLN A 123 -39.96 18.91 12.87
N ASP A 124 -39.60 18.43 11.69
CA ASP A 124 -39.63 17.01 11.33
C ASP A 124 -38.22 16.38 11.32
N TYR A 125 -37.17 17.21 11.26
CA TYR A 125 -35.77 16.85 11.45
C TYR A 125 -34.96 18.06 11.91
N ILE A 126 -33.80 17.84 12.52
CA ILE A 126 -32.78 18.86 12.80
C ILE A 126 -31.51 18.53 12.02
N ILE A 127 -30.75 19.57 11.63
CA ILE A 127 -29.48 19.42 10.91
C ILE A 127 -28.45 20.42 11.44
N GLU A 128 -27.23 19.95 11.68
CA GLU A 128 -26.06 20.76 11.98
C GLU A 128 -25.13 20.76 10.76
N TYR A 129 -24.95 21.93 10.16
CA TYR A 129 -24.30 22.06 8.87
C TYR A 129 -22.79 21.79 8.90
N ASP A 130 -22.12 22.17 9.99
CA ASP A 130 -20.67 22.05 10.11
C ASP A 130 -20.25 20.58 10.26
N SER A 131 -20.99 19.81 11.06
CA SER A 131 -20.73 18.39 11.33
C SER A 131 -21.41 17.43 10.34
N GLY A 132 -22.41 17.91 9.59
CA GLY A 132 -23.27 17.05 8.77
C GLY A 132 -24.27 16.24 9.59
N TYR A 133 -24.39 16.48 10.89
CA TYR A 133 -25.29 15.74 11.76
C TYR A 133 -26.76 16.04 11.41
N LEU A 134 -27.55 15.02 11.06
CA LEU A 134 -28.98 15.12 10.81
C LEU A 134 -29.74 14.11 11.67
N GLU A 135 -30.73 14.59 12.43
CA GLU A 135 -31.60 13.75 13.26
C GLU A 135 -33.06 13.93 12.84
N PHE A 136 -33.74 12.84 12.52
CA PHE A 136 -35.17 12.82 12.24
C PHE A 136 -35.98 12.90 13.54
N LEU A 137 -36.95 13.80 13.58
CA LEU A 137 -37.90 13.97 14.67
C LEU A 137 -39.27 13.33 14.37
N THR A 138 -39.43 12.80 13.14
CA THR A 138 -40.69 12.23 12.64
C THR A 138 -40.71 10.70 12.74
N ASP A 139 -41.86 10.14 13.12
CA ASP A 139 -42.04 8.69 13.19
C ASP A 139 -42.18 8.02 11.81
N LEU A 140 -42.27 8.80 10.73
CA LEU A 140 -42.42 8.29 9.36
C LEU A 140 -41.26 7.37 8.93
N ILE A 141 -40.09 7.51 9.55
CA ILE A 141 -38.91 6.66 9.28
C ILE A 141 -39.08 5.23 9.79
N TYR A 142 -40.02 4.98 10.71
CA TYR A 142 -40.25 3.65 11.31
C TYR A 142 -41.25 2.80 10.50
N GLU A 143 -41.71 3.27 9.34
CA GLU A 143 -42.53 2.46 8.45
C GLU A 143 -41.66 1.37 7.77
N PRO A 144 -42.13 0.11 7.65
CA PRO A 144 -41.31 -1.02 7.17
C PRO A 144 -40.66 -0.84 5.79
N ASP A 145 -41.21 0.02 4.93
CA ASP A 145 -40.70 0.30 3.59
C ASP A 145 -40.37 1.80 3.42
N ALA A 146 -40.02 2.49 4.51
CA ALA A 146 -39.77 3.93 4.49
C ALA A 146 -38.57 4.27 3.58
N ARG A 147 -38.83 4.99 2.47
CA ARG A 147 -37.78 5.48 1.59
C ARG A 147 -37.37 6.88 2.00
N ILE A 148 -36.10 7.05 2.38
CA ILE A 148 -35.51 8.32 2.78
C ILE A 148 -34.65 8.84 1.61
N ASP A 149 -34.95 10.04 1.11
CA ASP A 149 -34.13 10.74 0.11
C ASP A 149 -33.65 12.07 0.72
N ILE A 150 -32.33 12.23 0.90
CA ILE A 150 -31.68 13.45 1.42
C ILE A 150 -30.75 13.99 0.34
N THR A 151 -31.01 15.19 -0.15
CA THR A 151 -30.15 15.87 -1.15
C THR A 151 -29.65 17.17 -0.58
N TYR A 152 -28.35 17.47 -0.67
CA TYR A 152 -27.72 18.67 -0.12
C TYR A 152 -26.45 19.00 -0.91
N GLU A 153 -25.96 20.24 -0.77
CA GLU A 153 -24.67 20.69 -1.28
C GLU A 153 -23.70 20.90 -0.11
N TYR A 154 -22.40 20.65 -0.29
CA TYR A 154 -21.40 20.84 0.77
C TYR A 154 -20.10 21.43 0.23
N SER A 155 -19.32 22.06 1.10
CA SER A 155 -18.02 22.66 0.78
C SER A 155 -16.88 21.85 1.41
N PRO A 156 -16.14 21.03 0.65
CA PRO A 156 -14.99 20.30 1.20
C PRO A 156 -13.92 21.25 1.74
N PHE A 157 -13.28 20.90 2.86
CA PHE A 157 -12.18 21.67 3.48
C PHE A 157 -10.90 21.63 2.63
N PHE A 158 -10.63 20.49 1.99
CA PHE A 158 -9.52 20.27 1.08
C PHE A 158 -10.09 19.67 -0.21
N ALA A 159 -9.86 20.34 -1.33
CA ALA A 159 -10.08 19.77 -2.66
C ALA A 159 -8.71 19.70 -3.33
N GLU A 160 -8.22 18.48 -3.57
CA GLU A 160 -6.89 18.20 -4.15
C GLU A 160 -6.76 18.79 -5.57
N SER A 161 -7.89 18.96 -6.27
CA SER A 161 -7.96 19.68 -7.55
C SER A 161 -9.03 20.78 -7.53
N SER A 162 -8.67 21.96 -8.05
CA SER A 162 -9.63 23.05 -8.25
C SER A 162 -10.50 22.77 -9.47
N LYS A 163 -11.82 22.64 -9.25
CA LYS A 163 -12.82 22.45 -10.30
C LYS A 163 -13.58 23.75 -10.58
N VAL A 164 -13.90 23.98 -11.86
CA VAL A 164 -14.74 25.10 -12.31
C VAL A 164 -16.01 24.54 -12.94
N LEU A 165 -17.17 24.89 -12.39
CA LEU A 165 -18.47 24.58 -12.97
C LEU A 165 -19.01 25.81 -13.71
N ALA A 166 -19.31 25.68 -15.01
CA ALA A 166 -20.02 26.71 -15.76
C ALA A 166 -20.93 26.12 -16.83
N GLY A 167 -22.00 26.84 -17.16
CA GLY A 167 -22.95 26.39 -18.16
C GLY A 167 -23.76 27.52 -18.77
N VAL A 168 -24.45 27.20 -19.86
CA VAL A 168 -25.36 28.08 -20.56
C VAL A 168 -26.67 27.34 -20.84
N ARG A 169 -27.79 28.04 -20.74
CA ARG A 169 -29.10 27.51 -21.11
C ARG A 169 -29.82 28.51 -22.02
N GLY A 170 -30.34 28.00 -23.13
CA GLY A 170 -31.21 28.75 -24.03
C GLY A 170 -32.59 28.11 -24.08
N GLU A 171 -33.65 28.92 -24.08
CA GLU A 171 -35.03 28.43 -24.16
C GLU A 171 -35.84 29.25 -25.17
N ILE A 172 -36.63 28.56 -25.98
CA ILE A 172 -37.52 29.14 -26.98
C ILE A 172 -38.96 28.71 -26.67
N GLY A 173 -39.83 29.69 -26.42
CA GLY A 173 -41.27 29.45 -26.27
C GLY A 173 -41.93 29.16 -27.61
N LEU A 174 -42.79 28.14 -27.65
CA LEU A 174 -43.53 27.69 -28.84
C LEU A 174 -45.04 28.03 -28.79
N GLY A 175 -45.55 28.52 -27.66
CA GLY A 175 -46.98 28.80 -27.44
C GLY A 175 -47.34 28.91 -25.96
N GLU A 176 -48.62 28.71 -25.62
CA GLU A 176 -49.06 28.61 -24.22
C GLU A 176 -48.39 27.40 -23.56
N ASP A 177 -47.62 27.67 -22.50
CA ASP A 177 -46.92 26.69 -21.65
C ASP A 177 -46.08 25.62 -22.40
N SER A 178 -45.65 25.93 -23.62
CA SER A 178 -44.85 25.06 -24.48
C SER A 178 -43.50 25.68 -24.80
N ASN A 179 -42.41 24.93 -24.62
CA ASN A 179 -41.05 25.40 -24.84
C ASN A 179 -40.11 24.29 -25.35
N VAL A 180 -38.98 24.73 -25.91
CA VAL A 180 -37.81 23.90 -26.17
C VAL A 180 -36.61 24.57 -25.53
N GLY A 181 -35.86 23.82 -24.73
CA GLY A 181 -34.63 24.28 -24.12
C GLY A 181 -33.43 23.44 -24.57
N VAL A 182 -32.26 24.07 -24.54
CA VAL A 182 -30.96 23.42 -24.69
C VAL A 182 -30.07 23.91 -23.56
N THR A 183 -29.45 22.99 -22.85
CA THR A 183 -28.53 23.28 -21.75
C THR A 183 -27.17 22.67 -22.07
N TYR A 184 -26.10 23.43 -21.91
CA TYR A 184 -24.74 22.92 -21.86
C TYR A 184 -24.13 23.27 -20.51
N LEU A 185 -23.59 22.28 -19.81
CA LEU A 185 -22.96 22.42 -18.51
C LEU A 185 -21.64 21.66 -18.51
N GLY A 186 -20.58 22.26 -17.98
CA GLY A 186 -19.27 21.62 -17.85
C GLY A 186 -18.65 21.87 -16.48
N GLU A 187 -18.03 20.84 -15.94
CA GLU A 187 -17.17 20.85 -14.77
C GLU A 187 -15.75 20.53 -15.24
N TRP A 188 -14.83 21.48 -15.13
CA TRP A 188 -13.45 21.34 -15.58
C TRP A 188 -12.49 21.31 -14.39
N ALA A 189 -11.78 20.20 -14.24
CA ALA A 189 -10.66 20.12 -13.31
C ALA A 189 -9.43 20.84 -13.86
N SER A 190 -8.65 21.44 -12.97
CA SER A 190 -7.37 22.04 -13.31
C SER A 190 -6.27 20.99 -13.34
N LYS A 191 -5.36 21.08 -14.32
CA LYS A 191 -4.13 20.27 -14.31
C LYS A 191 -3.20 20.70 -13.15
N PRO A 192 -2.44 19.77 -12.55
CA PRO A 192 -1.39 20.11 -11.59
C PRO A 192 -0.41 21.15 -12.17
N ARG A 193 0.06 22.09 -11.34
CA ARG A 193 0.84 23.26 -11.81
C ARG A 193 2.27 22.90 -12.26
N HIS A 194 2.80 21.76 -11.84
CA HIS A 194 4.20 21.39 -12.08
C HIS A 194 4.37 20.10 -12.91
N GLY A 195 3.32 19.64 -13.58
CA GLY A 195 3.42 18.42 -14.40
C GLY A 195 3.50 17.12 -13.58
N GLU A 196 3.30 17.20 -12.27
CA GLU A 196 3.11 16.05 -11.38
C GLU A 196 2.05 15.12 -11.97
N ILE A 197 2.39 13.84 -12.06
CA ILE A 197 1.48 12.80 -12.50
C ILE A 197 0.67 12.38 -11.27
N PRO A 198 -0.67 12.53 -11.28
CA PRO A 198 -1.51 12.15 -10.15
C PRO A 198 -1.52 10.63 -9.98
N SER A 199 -1.77 10.14 -8.77
CA SER A 199 -2.11 8.73 -8.57
C SER A 199 -3.42 8.38 -9.31
N ILE A 200 -3.62 7.09 -9.57
CA ILE A 200 -4.82 6.57 -10.25
C ILE A 200 -6.13 7.03 -9.59
N ASP A 201 -6.18 7.06 -8.27
CA ASP A 201 -7.37 7.42 -7.49
C ASP A 201 -7.64 8.93 -7.45
N ASN A 202 -6.59 9.75 -7.59
CA ASN A 202 -6.69 11.21 -7.47
C ASN A 202 -6.61 11.93 -8.82
N ALA A 203 -6.77 11.20 -9.92
CA ALA A 203 -6.71 11.75 -11.27
C ALA A 203 -7.76 12.87 -11.48
N PRO A 204 -7.37 14.07 -11.97
CA PRO A 204 -8.31 15.18 -12.12
C PRO A 204 -9.31 14.93 -13.27
N THR A 205 -10.58 14.78 -12.90
CA THR A 205 -11.67 14.46 -13.84
C THR A 205 -12.41 15.68 -14.37
N THR A 206 -12.77 15.66 -15.65
CA THR A 206 -13.61 16.69 -16.31
C THR A 206 -14.87 16.06 -16.90
N GLN A 207 -16.01 16.74 -16.74
CA GLN A 207 -17.29 16.26 -17.21
C GLN A 207 -18.07 17.35 -17.93
N ASN A 208 -18.76 16.99 -19.01
CA ASN A 208 -19.62 17.89 -19.76
C ASN A 208 -20.97 17.22 -20.04
N ILE A 209 -22.05 17.97 -19.97
CA ILE A 209 -23.40 17.51 -20.29
C ILE A 209 -24.03 18.47 -21.29
N LEU A 210 -24.60 17.89 -22.35
CA LEU A 210 -25.47 18.57 -23.29
C LEU A 210 -26.87 17.98 -23.15
N ASP A 211 -27.83 18.81 -22.76
CA ASP A 211 -29.23 18.46 -22.59
C ASP A 211 -30.13 19.22 -23.57
N THR A 212 -31.18 18.56 -24.04
CA THR A 212 -32.27 19.16 -24.81
C THR A 212 -33.60 18.69 -24.28
N ASN A 213 -34.44 19.63 -23.87
CA ASN A 213 -35.76 19.37 -23.32
C ASN A 213 -36.87 20.02 -24.16
N LEU A 214 -38.00 19.32 -24.28
CA LEU A 214 -39.20 19.74 -25.00
C LEU A 214 -40.40 19.60 -24.04
N ARG A 215 -41.15 20.67 -23.87
CA ARG A 215 -42.47 20.64 -23.22
C ARG A 215 -43.53 21.14 -24.20
N LEU A 216 -44.55 20.33 -24.45
CA LEU A 216 -45.71 20.69 -25.26
C LEU A 216 -46.97 20.57 -24.42
N TYR A 217 -47.76 21.63 -24.39
CA TYR A 217 -49.05 21.67 -23.72
C TYR A 217 -50.15 22.08 -24.71
N TYR A 218 -51.21 21.29 -24.80
CA TYR A 218 -52.29 21.50 -25.75
C TYR A 218 -53.66 21.12 -25.19
N HIS A 219 -54.72 21.78 -25.67
CA HIS A 219 -56.10 21.52 -25.27
C HIS A 219 -56.90 20.90 -26.44
N PRO A 220 -56.93 19.57 -26.56
CA PRO A 220 -57.64 18.89 -27.64
C PRO A 220 -59.17 18.87 -27.44
N GLU A 221 -59.90 19.81 -28.06
CA GLU A 221 -61.37 19.88 -27.98
C GLU A 221 -62.07 18.59 -28.42
N PHE A 222 -61.51 17.85 -29.38
CA PHE A 222 -62.11 16.59 -29.84
C PHE A 222 -62.19 15.53 -28.74
N MET A 223 -61.25 15.55 -27.79
CA MET A 223 -61.25 14.63 -26.64
C MET A 223 -62.36 15.00 -25.65
N THR A 224 -62.57 16.29 -25.38
CA THR A 224 -63.68 16.76 -24.52
C THR A 224 -65.02 16.36 -25.11
N ASN A 225 -65.23 16.67 -26.40
CA ASN A 225 -66.45 16.31 -27.12
C ASN A 225 -66.72 14.79 -27.15
N MET A 226 -65.67 13.97 -27.17
CA MET A 226 -65.81 12.50 -27.13
C MET A 226 -66.37 12.03 -25.79
N ILE A 227 -65.95 12.64 -24.68
CA ILE A 227 -66.45 12.29 -23.34
C ILE A 227 -67.87 12.80 -23.12
N ASP A 228 -68.18 14.03 -23.53
CA ASP A 228 -69.54 14.59 -23.45
C ASP A 228 -70.58 13.79 -24.28
N GLY A 229 -70.12 12.98 -25.23
CA GLY A 229 -70.96 12.06 -26.00
C GLY A 229 -71.38 10.80 -25.23
N LEU A 230 -70.82 10.53 -24.06
CA LEU A 230 -71.17 9.37 -23.23
C LEU A 230 -72.43 9.65 -22.40
N PRO A 231 -73.41 8.72 -22.37
CA PRO A 231 -74.63 8.92 -21.59
C PRO A 231 -74.31 9.00 -20.10
N LEU A 232 -74.92 9.97 -19.40
CA LEU A 232 -74.79 10.22 -17.95
C LEU A 232 -73.47 10.89 -17.50
N VAL A 233 -72.61 11.32 -18.43
CA VAL A 233 -71.34 12.02 -18.12
C VAL A 233 -71.40 13.44 -18.70
N GLU A 234 -71.12 14.45 -17.87
CA GLU A 234 -70.98 15.85 -18.29
C GLU A 234 -69.64 16.39 -17.78
N THR A 235 -68.86 17.02 -18.67
CA THR A 235 -67.55 17.58 -18.34
C THR A 235 -67.61 19.07 -18.01
N GLU A 236 -66.80 19.52 -17.04
CA GLU A 236 -66.74 20.95 -16.65
C GLU A 236 -65.46 21.64 -17.13
N TYR A 237 -64.41 20.87 -17.41
CA TYR A 237 -63.07 21.35 -17.77
C TYR A 237 -62.64 20.84 -19.15
N PRO A 238 -61.83 21.60 -19.91
CA PRO A 238 -61.31 21.14 -21.18
C PRO A 238 -60.34 19.96 -20.99
N SER A 239 -60.20 19.15 -22.04
CA SER A 239 -59.18 18.10 -22.08
C SER A 239 -57.79 18.69 -22.29
N THR A 240 -56.77 18.00 -21.79
CA THR A 240 -55.37 18.44 -21.81
C THR A 240 -54.46 17.33 -22.36
N LEU A 241 -53.48 17.72 -23.15
CA LEU A 241 -52.36 16.89 -23.58
C LEU A 241 -51.07 17.58 -23.14
N SER A 242 -50.29 16.91 -22.31
CA SER A 242 -48.93 17.33 -21.97
C SER A 242 -47.94 16.28 -22.47
N ILE A 243 -46.91 16.73 -23.19
CA ILE A 243 -45.79 15.89 -23.61
C ILE A 243 -44.53 16.57 -23.10
N GLU A 244 -43.76 15.83 -22.30
CA GLU A 244 -42.41 16.21 -21.91
C GLU A 244 -41.44 15.19 -22.51
N ALA A 245 -40.39 15.68 -23.16
CA ALA A 245 -39.30 14.85 -23.65
C ALA A 245 -37.97 15.51 -23.30
N GLU A 246 -36.99 14.71 -22.91
CA GLU A 246 -35.66 15.15 -22.52
C GLU A 246 -34.66 14.14 -23.06
N VAL A 247 -33.58 14.65 -23.65
CA VAL A 247 -32.44 13.86 -24.11
C VAL A 247 -31.17 14.58 -23.68
N ALA A 248 -30.39 13.91 -22.85
CA ALA A 248 -29.10 14.39 -22.40
C ALA A 248 -27.99 13.46 -22.89
N ARG A 249 -26.83 14.04 -23.16
CA ARG A 249 -25.59 13.32 -23.45
C ARG A 249 -24.49 13.83 -22.52
N SER A 250 -23.81 12.91 -21.85
CA SER A 250 -22.63 13.19 -21.05
C SER A 250 -21.36 12.88 -21.82
N PHE A 251 -20.29 13.60 -21.50
CA PHE A 251 -18.93 13.33 -21.91
C PHE A 251 -18.06 13.41 -20.66
N LEU A 252 -17.43 12.30 -20.29
CA LEU A 252 -16.55 12.21 -19.15
C LEU A 252 -15.13 11.95 -19.66
N ASN A 253 -14.20 12.79 -19.22
CA ASN A 253 -12.77 12.53 -19.33
C ASN A 253 -12.28 12.25 -17.89
N PRO A 254 -12.02 10.99 -17.52
CA PRO A 254 -11.70 10.62 -16.14
C PRO A 254 -10.37 11.21 -15.67
N ASN A 255 -9.44 11.49 -16.58
CA ASN A 255 -8.13 12.04 -16.26
C ASN A 255 -7.65 13.02 -17.34
N VAL A 256 -7.68 14.33 -17.04
CA VAL A 256 -7.25 15.36 -17.99
C VAL A 256 -5.73 15.44 -18.20
N VAL A 257 -4.94 14.87 -17.29
CA VAL A 257 -3.47 14.81 -17.39
C VAL A 257 -3.10 13.85 -18.52
N GLY A 258 -3.82 12.73 -18.62
CA GLY A 258 -3.62 11.70 -19.65
C GLY A 258 -2.77 10.51 -19.17
N THR A 259 -2.15 10.66 -18.00
CA THR A 259 -1.37 9.65 -17.29
C THR A 259 -1.75 9.63 -15.82
N ALA A 260 -1.69 8.47 -15.18
CA ALA A 260 -1.83 8.33 -13.74
C ALA A 260 -0.82 7.33 -13.20
N ASN A 261 -0.15 7.67 -12.10
CA ASN A 261 0.86 6.82 -11.49
C ASN A 261 0.22 5.68 -10.69
N VAL A 262 0.78 4.49 -10.86
CA VAL A 262 0.55 3.33 -10.01
C VAL A 262 1.63 3.32 -8.93
N ASP A 263 2.91 3.43 -9.33
CA ASP A 263 4.04 3.64 -8.43
C ASP A 263 5.11 4.50 -9.12
N ASP A 264 5.56 5.56 -8.46
CA ASP A 264 6.60 6.48 -8.91
C ASP A 264 7.96 6.23 -8.27
N MET A 265 8.08 5.15 -7.47
CA MET A 265 9.28 4.72 -6.76
C MET A 265 9.85 5.70 -5.72
N GLU A 266 9.20 6.85 -5.50
CA GLU A 266 9.65 7.83 -4.50
C GLU A 266 9.43 7.34 -3.08
N GLY A 267 8.44 6.47 -2.90
CA GLY A 267 8.11 5.86 -1.62
C GLY A 267 8.71 4.47 -1.39
N THR A 268 9.51 3.95 -2.33
CA THR A 268 10.04 2.58 -2.28
C THR A 268 10.86 2.33 -1.02
N LYS A 269 11.77 3.25 -0.65
CA LYS A 269 12.53 3.16 0.60
C LYS A 269 11.67 3.72 1.73
N ILE A 270 11.30 2.86 2.66
CA ILE A 270 10.69 3.28 3.92
C ILE A 270 11.83 3.49 4.90
N ALA A 271 12.06 4.73 5.29
CA ALA A 271 13.12 5.08 6.22
C ALA A 271 12.67 6.22 7.15
N PRO A 272 11.76 5.95 8.10
CA PRO A 272 11.53 6.86 9.21
C PRO A 272 12.84 7.07 9.99
N GLY A 273 13.56 8.13 9.63
CA GLY A 273 14.79 8.51 10.30
C GLY A 273 14.53 9.16 11.65
N PHE A 274 15.38 8.85 12.62
CA PHE A 274 15.39 9.54 13.89
C PHE A 274 16.17 10.87 13.74
N PRO A 275 15.72 11.97 14.38
CA PRO A 275 16.42 13.24 14.28
C PRO A 275 17.83 13.16 14.88
N MET A 276 18.84 13.59 14.13
CA MET A 276 20.24 13.68 14.60
C MET A 276 20.53 14.99 15.35
N ARG A 277 19.50 15.68 15.82
CA ARG A 277 19.65 16.86 16.67
C ARG A 277 19.91 16.43 18.09
N TYR A 278 20.82 17.06 18.81
CA TYR A 278 21.11 16.62 20.18
C TYR A 278 19.93 16.88 21.14
N GLU A 279 19.08 17.88 20.89
CA GLU A 279 17.89 18.13 21.71
C GLU A 279 16.82 17.04 21.58
N ALA A 280 16.93 16.19 20.56
CA ALA A 280 16.01 15.08 20.35
C ALA A 280 16.33 13.84 21.22
N TRP A 281 17.43 13.86 21.97
CA TRP A 281 17.96 12.74 22.74
C TRP A 281 18.25 13.17 24.18
N GLN A 282 17.94 12.30 25.13
CA GLN A 282 18.14 12.53 26.55
C GLN A 282 19.03 11.41 27.14
N PRO A 283 19.64 11.59 28.32
CA PRO A 283 20.32 10.49 28.99
C PRO A 283 19.39 9.28 29.15
N SER A 284 19.93 8.07 29.03
CA SER A 284 19.14 6.85 29.18
C SER A 284 19.22 6.25 30.58
N SER A 285 18.21 5.46 30.94
CA SER A 285 18.28 4.50 32.05
C SER A 285 19.34 3.43 31.78
N PRO A 286 19.86 2.76 32.83
CA PRO A 286 20.88 1.74 32.65
C PRO A 286 20.39 0.56 31.82
N PRO A 287 21.20 0.06 30.87
CA PRO A 287 20.85 -1.10 30.06
C PRO A 287 20.95 -2.39 30.87
N GLY A 288 20.27 -3.41 30.41
CA GLY A 288 20.52 -4.82 30.71
C GLY A 288 20.51 -5.15 32.20
N ASN A 289 21.45 -6.00 32.58
CA ASN A 289 21.59 -6.46 33.96
C ASN A 289 22.07 -5.31 34.87
N GLN A 290 21.13 -4.76 35.63
CA GLN A 290 21.34 -3.68 36.60
C GLN A 290 22.34 -4.01 37.73
N LEU A 291 22.81 -5.25 37.85
CA LEU A 291 23.92 -5.59 38.74
C LEU A 291 25.29 -5.20 38.15
N VAL A 292 25.37 -5.20 36.82
CA VAL A 292 26.56 -4.92 36.02
C VAL A 292 26.54 -3.46 35.57
N TYR A 293 25.51 -3.10 34.81
CA TYR A 293 25.27 -1.74 34.34
C TYR A 293 24.40 -0.99 35.35
N ASN A 294 25.03 -0.20 36.19
CA ASN A 294 24.34 0.57 37.23
C ASN A 294 24.88 1.99 37.31
N GLU A 295 24.27 2.79 38.17
CA GLU A 295 24.58 4.20 38.37
C GLU A 295 26.01 4.47 38.83
N LYS A 296 26.73 3.47 39.36
CA LYS A 296 28.14 3.60 39.78
C LYS A 296 29.10 3.54 38.61
N ASN A 297 28.75 2.82 37.56
CA ASN A 297 29.66 2.54 36.44
C ASN A 297 29.32 3.40 35.20
N ARG A 298 28.18 4.10 35.26
CA ARG A 298 27.66 5.03 34.26
C ARG A 298 28.60 6.21 33.97
N VAL A 299 28.56 6.68 32.73
CA VAL A 299 29.15 7.94 32.25
C VAL A 299 28.06 8.72 31.50
N LEU A 300 27.95 10.01 31.82
CA LEU A 300 27.05 10.92 31.10
C LEU A 300 27.72 11.34 29.78
N LEU A 301 27.17 10.89 28.66
CA LEU A 301 27.69 11.26 27.33
C LEU A 301 27.49 12.76 27.09
N SER A 302 28.51 13.41 26.53
CA SER A 302 28.35 14.79 26.05
C SER A 302 27.76 14.74 24.64
N GLN A 303 26.71 15.51 24.40
CA GLN A 303 26.07 15.60 23.09
C GLN A 303 26.33 16.98 22.46
N SER A 304 26.59 17.01 21.17
CA SER A 304 26.67 18.24 20.37
C SER A 304 26.28 17.95 18.92
N GLU A 305 26.08 18.99 18.12
CA GLU A 305 25.74 18.83 16.69
C GLU A 305 26.53 19.79 15.80
N PHE A 306 26.70 19.39 14.54
CA PHE A 306 27.18 20.26 13.47
C PHE A 306 26.59 19.83 12.13
N ASN A 307 26.71 20.71 11.13
CA ASN A 307 26.24 20.41 9.78
C ASN A 307 27.43 20.11 8.86
N ILE A 308 27.25 19.11 7.99
CA ILE A 308 28.19 18.79 6.90
C ILE A 308 27.43 18.60 5.61
N GLU A 309 28.13 18.76 4.48
CA GLU A 309 27.63 18.34 3.17
C GLU A 309 27.58 16.80 3.12
N GLN A 310 26.50 16.22 2.60
CA GLN A 310 26.35 14.75 2.54
C GLN A 310 27.43 14.10 1.66
N SER A 311 27.97 14.84 0.69
CA SER A 311 29.14 14.43 -0.11
C SER A 311 30.43 14.24 0.72
N GLU A 312 30.52 14.86 1.91
CA GLU A 312 31.60 14.60 2.87
C GLU A 312 31.43 13.23 3.57
N ILE A 313 30.20 12.71 3.66
CA ILE A 313 29.93 11.37 4.19
C ILE A 313 30.26 10.34 3.13
N ASN A 314 29.59 10.43 1.98
CA ASN A 314 29.83 9.58 0.81
C ASN A 314 29.95 10.46 -0.43
N SER A 315 31.04 10.32 -1.20
CA SER A 315 31.27 11.10 -2.43
C SER A 315 30.18 10.92 -3.50
N ASP A 316 29.39 9.84 -3.42
CA ASP A 316 28.27 9.60 -4.33
C ASP A 316 27.02 10.41 -3.95
N PHE A 317 26.96 11.00 -2.75
CA PHE A 317 25.84 11.82 -2.32
C PHE A 317 25.95 13.25 -2.81
N THR A 318 24.80 13.94 -2.88
CA THR A 318 24.76 15.37 -3.22
C THR A 318 25.32 16.28 -2.11
N ASP A 319 25.71 17.52 -2.46
CA ASP A 319 26.23 18.52 -1.51
C ASP A 319 25.14 19.14 -0.59
N ASP A 320 24.04 18.44 -0.33
CA ASP A 320 23.01 18.87 0.61
C ASP A 320 23.51 18.77 2.06
N PHE A 321 23.08 19.67 2.93
CA PHE A 321 23.50 19.64 4.34
C PHE A 321 22.66 18.66 5.17
N THR A 322 23.33 17.88 6.03
CA THR A 322 22.69 17.09 7.09
C THR A 322 23.23 17.47 8.48
N TYR A 323 22.44 17.20 9.52
CA TYR A 323 22.86 17.33 10.91
C TYR A 323 23.58 16.06 11.35
N VAL A 324 24.68 16.23 12.09
CA VAL A 324 25.46 15.14 12.66
C VAL A 324 25.42 15.23 14.17
N LEU A 325 24.90 14.19 14.82
CA LEU A 325 24.93 14.03 16.27
C LEU A 325 26.32 13.56 16.70
N VAL A 326 26.93 14.25 17.65
CA VAL A 326 28.27 13.92 18.17
C VAL A 326 28.15 13.46 19.61
N LEU A 327 28.55 12.21 19.84
CA LEU A 327 28.70 11.63 21.17
C LEU A 327 30.16 11.74 21.59
N GLY A 328 30.39 12.38 22.73
CA GLY A 328 31.71 12.51 23.37
C GLY A 328 31.64 12.19 24.85
N ASN A 329 32.75 12.36 25.57
CA ASN A 329 32.89 11.91 26.96
C ASN A 329 32.51 10.42 27.11
N LEU A 330 33.01 9.60 26.18
CA LEU A 330 32.74 8.16 26.11
C LEU A 330 33.27 7.44 27.38
N PRO A 331 32.65 6.32 27.79
CA PRO A 331 33.09 5.57 28.96
C PRO A 331 34.54 5.10 28.79
N LYS A 332 35.30 5.04 29.88
CA LYS A 332 36.70 4.63 29.84
C LYS A 332 37.10 3.90 31.11
N ASN A 333 37.85 2.82 31.00
CA ASN A 333 38.47 2.13 32.13
C ASN A 333 39.80 2.82 32.55
N PRO A 334 39.88 3.40 33.77
CA PRO A 334 41.00 4.27 34.14
C PRO A 334 42.25 3.58 34.73
N PHE A 335 42.25 2.25 34.94
CA PHE A 335 43.35 1.52 35.61
C PHE A 335 43.51 0.07 35.09
N GLU A 336 44.70 -0.54 35.24
CA GLU A 336 44.98 -1.98 35.02
C GLU A 336 44.25 -2.88 36.07
N GLY A 337 43.35 -3.80 35.65
CA GLY A 337 42.68 -4.81 36.52
C GLY A 337 41.27 -5.27 36.07
N GLU A 338 40.64 -6.22 36.80
CA GLU A 338 39.20 -6.57 36.62
C GLU A 338 38.34 -5.41 37.17
N PHE A 339 37.80 -4.59 36.26
CA PHE A 339 36.83 -3.54 36.58
C PHE A 339 35.44 -3.99 36.14
N PRO A 340 34.36 -3.47 36.77
CA PRO A 340 33.05 -3.62 36.20
C PRO A 340 32.96 -2.79 34.91
N GLU A 341 32.30 -3.35 33.90
CA GLU A 341 32.01 -2.69 32.62
C GLU A 341 31.44 -1.28 32.83
N ARG A 342 31.92 -0.33 32.04
CA ARG A 342 31.47 1.06 32.09
C ARG A 342 30.68 1.40 30.86
N TRP A 343 29.58 2.13 31.06
CA TRP A 343 28.63 2.39 30.01
C TRP A 343 28.19 3.85 30.00
N GLY A 344 27.71 4.33 28.86
CA GLY A 344 27.01 5.61 28.75
C GLY A 344 26.00 5.54 27.62
N GLY A 345 24.81 6.08 27.83
CA GLY A 345 23.72 5.94 26.86
C GLY A 345 22.81 7.17 26.79
N ILE A 346 22.13 7.27 25.66
CA ILE A 346 21.10 8.25 25.35
C ILE A 346 19.85 7.55 24.82
N CYS A 347 18.68 8.05 25.14
CA CYS A 347 17.39 7.50 24.78
C CYS A 347 16.49 8.58 24.16
N ARG A 348 15.54 8.12 23.35
CA ARG A 348 14.52 8.95 22.72
C ARG A 348 13.20 8.19 22.65
N ASN A 349 12.09 8.91 22.88
CA ASN A 349 10.75 8.44 22.52
C ASN A 349 10.52 8.50 21.00
N ILE A 350 10.08 7.39 20.42
CA ILE A 350 9.70 7.27 19.01
C ILE A 350 8.17 7.23 18.80
N SER A 351 7.42 6.69 19.77
CA SER A 351 5.95 6.69 19.76
C SER A 351 5.40 6.54 21.18
N VAL A 352 4.43 7.40 21.52
CA VAL A 352 3.69 7.32 22.79
C VAL A 352 2.74 6.11 22.88
N HIS A 353 2.31 5.56 21.73
CA HIS A 353 1.39 4.41 21.69
C HIS A 353 2.10 3.09 21.35
N GLY A 354 3.37 3.14 20.94
CA GLY A 354 4.07 2.04 20.28
C GLY A 354 3.99 2.15 18.75
N MET A 355 5.01 1.62 18.08
CA MET A 355 5.08 1.41 16.64
C MET A 355 5.15 -0.08 16.36
N ASP A 356 4.43 -0.52 15.34
CA ASP A 356 4.52 -1.88 14.82
C ASP A 356 5.63 -1.94 13.77
N TYR A 357 6.62 -2.81 13.99
CA TYR A 357 7.74 -3.05 13.08
C TYR A 357 7.78 -4.48 12.54
N ILE A 358 6.75 -5.30 12.77
CA ILE A 358 6.65 -6.66 12.17
C ILE A 358 6.21 -6.58 10.70
N GLU A 359 5.55 -5.50 10.29
CA GLU A 359 5.08 -5.33 8.91
C GLU A 359 6.17 -5.69 7.88
N LYS A 360 5.80 -6.41 6.81
CA LYS A 360 6.71 -6.88 5.74
C LYS A 360 7.64 -5.79 5.19
N GLU A 361 7.27 -4.53 5.39
CA GLU A 361 7.94 -3.32 4.91
C GLU A 361 9.17 -2.88 5.72
N TYR A 362 9.32 -3.26 7.00
CA TYR A 362 10.49 -2.90 7.83
C TYR A 362 11.44 -4.09 8.01
N LYS A 363 12.74 -3.90 7.75
CA LYS A 363 13.69 -5.02 7.69
C LYS A 363 15.01 -4.78 8.39
N TYR A 364 15.47 -3.53 8.46
CA TYR A 364 16.81 -3.22 8.94
C TYR A 364 16.82 -2.01 9.85
N LEU A 365 17.71 -1.98 10.83
CA LEU A 365 18.19 -0.76 11.45
C LEU A 365 19.42 -0.29 10.67
N GLU A 366 19.33 0.85 10.00
CA GLU A 366 20.41 1.43 9.21
C GLU A 366 20.94 2.70 9.89
N MET A 367 22.27 2.82 9.93
CA MET A 367 22.95 3.97 10.51
C MET A 367 24.23 4.33 9.74
N MET A 368 24.47 5.64 9.64
CA MET A 368 25.71 6.18 9.10
C MET A 368 26.54 6.77 10.24
N VAL A 369 27.64 6.10 10.57
CA VAL A 369 28.44 6.40 11.76
C VAL A 369 29.90 6.64 11.38
N TRP A 370 30.50 7.68 11.94
CA TRP A 370 31.92 7.93 11.84
C TRP A 370 32.64 7.49 13.11
N PHE A 371 33.71 6.73 12.92
CA PHE A 371 34.60 6.30 14.00
C PHE A 371 36.04 6.80 13.77
N PRO A 372 36.74 7.27 14.82
CA PRO A 372 38.18 7.43 14.83
C PRO A 372 38.93 6.14 14.49
N ASN A 373 40.10 6.26 13.85
CA ASN A 373 40.93 5.09 13.54
C ASN A 373 41.46 4.39 14.80
N ASN A 374 41.34 3.06 14.84
CA ASN A 374 41.75 2.19 15.97
C ASN A 374 40.98 2.49 17.28
N MET A 375 39.74 2.95 17.17
CA MET A 375 38.83 3.01 18.31
C MET A 375 38.36 1.58 18.66
N ASP A 376 38.20 1.32 19.95
CA ASP A 376 37.78 0.03 20.48
C ASP A 376 36.69 0.22 21.56
N GLY A 377 35.89 -0.82 21.78
CA GLY A 377 34.69 -0.83 22.62
C GLY A 377 33.43 -1.27 21.87
N LEU A 378 32.31 -1.39 22.57
CA LEU A 378 31.03 -1.82 21.99
C LEU A 378 30.07 -0.65 21.80
N PHE A 379 29.34 -0.68 20.69
CA PHE A 379 28.26 0.25 20.35
C PHE A 379 26.95 -0.52 20.25
N HIS A 380 25.95 -0.08 21.01
CA HIS A 380 24.69 -0.78 21.19
C HIS A 380 23.51 0.07 20.75
N VAL A 381 22.50 -0.57 20.17
CA VAL A 381 21.19 0.04 19.90
C VAL A 381 20.07 -0.85 20.40
N ASP A 382 19.18 -0.26 21.19
CA ASP A 382 18.04 -0.94 21.77
C ASP A 382 16.74 -0.38 21.20
N LEU A 383 15.81 -1.26 20.87
CA LEU A 383 14.46 -0.93 20.42
C LEU A 383 13.42 -1.59 21.32
N GLY A 384 12.56 -0.81 21.97
CA GLY A 384 11.44 -1.37 22.75
C GLY A 384 10.84 -0.40 23.75
N GLU A 385 10.43 -0.91 24.90
CA GLU A 385 10.06 -0.12 26.08
C GLU A 385 11.30 0.05 26.96
N ILE A 386 11.76 1.29 27.14
CA ILE A 386 12.94 1.62 27.93
C ILE A 386 12.48 2.48 29.11
N SER A 387 13.05 2.21 30.28
CA SER A 387 12.69 2.90 31.52
C SER A 387 12.99 4.38 31.41
N GLU A 388 12.05 5.19 31.87
CA GLU A 388 12.12 6.64 31.96
C GLU A 388 13.02 7.12 33.11
N ASP A 389 13.19 6.29 34.16
CA ASP A 389 14.05 6.55 35.32
C ASP A 389 15.54 6.50 34.92
N ALA A 390 16.04 7.60 34.35
CA ALA A 390 17.32 7.64 33.67
C ALA A 390 18.49 7.68 34.66
N ASP A 391 18.31 8.35 35.80
CA ASP A 391 19.33 8.45 36.83
C ASP A 391 19.25 7.36 37.92
N SER A 392 18.12 6.62 37.95
CA SER A 392 17.81 5.51 38.88
C SER A 392 17.55 5.96 40.32
N ASP A 393 16.84 7.06 40.50
CA ASP A 393 16.40 7.57 41.80
C ASP A 393 14.90 7.30 42.10
N SER A 394 14.15 6.85 41.09
CA SER A 394 12.71 6.52 41.13
C SER A 394 11.80 7.72 41.44
N ILE A 395 12.23 8.92 41.08
CA ILE A 395 11.49 10.18 41.12
C ILE A 395 11.25 10.61 39.68
N LEU A 396 10.06 11.14 39.39
CA LEU A 396 9.83 11.76 38.09
C LEU A 396 10.48 13.15 38.09
N ASP A 397 11.58 13.30 37.36
CA ASP A 397 12.22 14.59 37.16
C ASP A 397 11.71 15.30 35.91
N THR A 398 11.16 16.50 36.12
CA THR A 398 10.55 17.30 35.06
C THR A 398 10.67 18.79 35.35
N GLU A 399 10.91 19.60 34.31
CA GLU A 399 10.76 21.05 34.41
C GLU A 399 9.33 21.56 34.15
N ASP A 400 8.38 20.67 33.81
CA ASP A 400 6.96 21.01 33.62
C ASP A 400 6.25 21.28 34.96
N THR A 401 6.49 22.49 35.48
CA THR A 401 5.91 22.96 36.75
C THR A 401 4.65 23.82 36.56
N GLY A 402 4.00 23.72 35.39
CA GLY A 402 2.82 24.47 35.01
C GLY A 402 1.57 24.22 35.87
N PRO A 403 0.48 25.00 35.69
CA PRO A 403 -0.73 24.88 36.51
C PRO A 403 -1.49 23.56 36.28
N GLY A 404 -1.19 22.56 37.11
CA GLY A 404 -1.79 21.23 37.17
C GLY A 404 -1.10 20.41 38.26
N GLU A 405 -1.62 19.24 38.64
CA GLU A 405 -0.86 18.34 39.56
C GLU A 405 0.31 17.62 38.83
N LYS A 406 0.35 17.68 37.49
CA LYS A 406 1.27 16.97 36.59
C LYS A 406 1.85 17.87 35.46
N GLY A 407 1.91 19.19 35.66
CA GLY A 407 2.29 20.12 34.59
C GLY A 407 1.16 20.46 33.61
N ASP A 408 1.43 21.32 32.63
CA ASP A 408 0.47 21.71 31.58
C ASP A 408 0.93 21.41 30.14
N GLY A 409 2.03 20.66 30.00
CA GLY A 409 2.62 20.20 28.74
C GLY A 409 3.16 21.34 27.88
N ARG A 410 3.45 22.50 28.47
CA ARG A 410 3.86 23.71 27.74
C ARG A 410 4.99 24.43 28.43
N LEU A 411 6.11 24.58 27.71
CA LEU A 411 7.26 25.36 28.18
C LEU A 411 6.89 26.83 28.46
N GLN A 412 7.05 27.26 29.71
CA GLN A 412 7.01 28.67 30.09
C GLN A 412 8.44 29.25 30.21
N GLN A 413 8.55 30.57 30.05
CA GLN A 413 9.85 31.27 30.10
C GLN A 413 10.62 31.10 31.43
N SER A 414 9.93 30.74 32.52
CA SER A 414 10.57 30.46 33.82
C SER A 414 10.91 28.99 34.03
N GLU A 415 10.44 28.10 33.16
CA GLU A 415 10.55 26.64 33.29
C GLU A 415 11.75 26.07 32.53
N ASP A 416 12.26 26.75 31.50
CA ASP A 416 13.45 26.36 30.70
C ASP A 416 14.76 26.41 31.52
N VAL A 417 14.86 25.54 32.52
CA VAL A 417 15.95 25.44 33.51
C VAL A 417 16.61 24.07 33.53
N GLY A 418 16.05 23.11 32.81
CA GLY A 418 16.42 21.70 32.79
C GLY A 418 15.97 20.96 34.04
N TRP A 419 15.94 19.63 33.94
CA TRP A 419 15.72 18.75 35.09
C TRP A 419 17.04 18.28 35.72
N GLU A 420 17.01 17.92 37.01
CA GLU A 420 18.21 17.56 37.78
C GLU A 420 18.52 16.07 37.64
N PHE A 421 19.59 15.69 36.94
CA PHE A 421 20.08 14.32 36.86
C PHE A 421 21.05 14.00 38.00
N ASP A 422 20.73 13.03 38.87
CA ASP A 422 21.56 12.55 39.97
C ASP A 422 22.74 11.70 39.47
N ASN A 423 23.95 12.24 39.62
CA ASN A 423 25.19 11.57 39.29
C ASN A 423 26.07 11.32 40.52
N SER A 424 25.52 11.52 41.73
CA SER A 424 26.25 11.43 43.00
C SER A 424 26.79 10.04 43.32
N LYS A 425 26.21 9.00 42.68
CA LYS A 425 26.59 7.60 42.87
C LYS A 425 27.65 7.12 41.86
N ALA A 426 27.92 7.87 40.79
CA ALA A 426 28.88 7.49 39.75
C ALA A 426 30.33 7.53 40.26
N VAL A 427 31.09 6.48 39.96
CA VAL A 427 32.49 6.31 40.35
C VAL A 427 33.39 7.08 39.35
N PRO A 428 34.53 7.67 39.79
CA PRO A 428 35.37 8.56 38.98
C PRO A 428 35.73 8.03 37.57
N PRO A 429 36.00 8.90 36.57
CA PRO A 429 36.60 10.23 36.74
C PRO A 429 35.61 11.39 36.56
N PHE A 430 34.74 11.64 37.54
CA PHE A 430 34.16 12.97 37.69
C PHE A 430 35.09 13.85 38.54
N GLU A 431 35.22 15.13 38.17
CA GLU A 431 35.86 16.12 39.03
C GLU A 431 35.08 16.22 40.36
N PRO A 432 35.75 16.28 41.53
CA PRO A 432 35.06 16.42 42.81
C PRO A 432 34.14 17.65 42.83
N GLY A 433 32.82 17.44 42.96
CA GLY A 433 31.81 18.50 43.10
C GLY A 433 30.76 18.61 41.98
N ASN A 434 30.59 17.58 41.14
CA ASN A 434 29.60 17.53 40.06
C ASN A 434 28.53 16.45 40.33
N ASP A 435 27.90 16.51 41.50
CA ASP A 435 26.95 15.50 41.99
C ASP A 435 25.63 15.50 41.20
N TYR A 436 25.32 16.59 40.47
CA TYR A 436 24.11 16.77 39.68
C TYR A 436 24.42 17.46 38.34
N ALA A 437 23.66 17.13 37.30
CA ALA A 437 23.67 17.83 36.00
C ALA A 437 22.27 18.35 35.67
N LEU A 438 22.18 19.53 35.03
CA LEU A 438 20.91 20.04 34.52
C LEU A 438 20.78 19.64 33.04
N ILE A 439 19.87 18.74 32.75
CA ILE A 439 19.63 18.23 31.40
C ILE A 439 18.66 19.17 30.68
N GLY A 440 19.02 19.61 29.47
CA GLY A 440 18.15 20.44 28.64
C GLY A 440 18.07 21.94 28.97
N ALA A 441 18.70 22.39 30.06
CA ALA A 441 18.61 23.78 30.51
C ALA A 441 18.89 24.85 29.41
N LYS A 442 17.90 25.71 29.16
CA LYS A 442 17.97 26.86 28.21
C LYS A 442 18.04 26.43 26.73
N ASN A 443 17.51 25.27 26.39
CA ASN A 443 17.40 24.80 25.01
C ASN A 443 16.11 25.31 24.33
N GLY A 444 15.15 25.84 25.10
CA GLY A 444 13.86 26.30 24.59
C GLY A 444 12.85 25.19 24.27
N PHE A 445 13.08 23.98 24.80
CA PHE A 445 12.19 22.83 24.79
C PHE A 445 11.76 22.49 26.22
N LEU A 446 10.70 21.70 26.36
CA LEU A 446 10.28 21.17 27.66
C LEU A 446 11.02 19.87 27.90
N ASP A 447 11.83 19.80 28.96
CA ASP A 447 12.62 18.62 29.30
C ASP A 447 12.05 17.85 30.50
N THR A 448 11.94 16.53 30.36
CA THR A 448 11.29 15.66 31.33
C THR A 448 11.75 14.23 31.15
N GLU A 449 11.78 13.44 32.22
CA GLU A 449 11.95 11.98 32.15
C GLU A 449 10.66 11.26 31.68
N ASP A 450 9.49 11.88 31.89
CA ASP A 450 8.20 11.40 31.38
C ASP A 450 8.16 11.54 29.85
N PHE A 451 8.47 10.45 29.15
CA PHE A 451 8.65 10.42 27.71
C PHE A 451 7.31 10.52 26.99
N ASP A 452 6.22 9.98 27.54
CA ASP A 452 4.90 9.92 26.89
C ASP A 452 3.91 11.01 27.36
N PHE A 453 4.31 11.82 28.34
CA PHE A 453 3.56 12.92 28.93
C PHE A 453 2.28 12.49 29.67
N ASP A 454 2.24 11.25 30.19
CA ASP A 454 1.13 10.77 31.02
C ASP A 454 1.21 11.25 32.48
N GLY A 455 2.34 11.85 32.86
CA GLY A 455 2.68 12.41 34.17
C GLY A 455 3.02 11.36 35.23
N ASN A 456 3.39 10.15 34.82
CA ASN A 456 3.94 9.10 35.66
C ASN A 456 5.40 8.83 35.27
N LEU A 457 6.10 8.02 36.07
CA LEU A 457 7.44 7.53 35.75
C LEU A 457 7.33 6.04 35.43
N ASP A 458 7.55 5.68 34.18
CA ASP A 458 7.50 4.30 33.72
C ASP A 458 8.87 3.63 33.81
N THR A 459 8.98 2.64 34.69
CA THR A 459 10.25 1.95 34.97
C THR A 459 10.38 0.58 34.28
N ILE A 460 9.54 0.31 33.28
CA ILE A 460 9.55 -0.97 32.55
C ILE A 460 10.71 -0.98 31.56
N GLN A 461 11.38 -2.13 31.42
CA GLN A 461 12.40 -2.35 30.38
C GLN A 461 12.11 -3.67 29.66
N ASN A 462 11.75 -3.59 28.39
CA ASN A 462 11.50 -4.71 27.48
C ASN A 462 11.99 -4.30 26.09
N TYR A 463 13.15 -4.77 25.64
CA TYR A 463 13.72 -4.30 24.39
C TYR A 463 14.56 -5.36 23.68
N PHE A 464 14.68 -5.20 22.36
CA PHE A 464 15.61 -5.89 21.49
C PHE A 464 16.94 -5.14 21.49
N GLU A 465 18.06 -5.84 21.67
CA GLU A 465 19.41 -5.27 21.72
C GLU A 465 20.21 -5.70 20.48
N TYR A 466 21.01 -4.77 19.96
CA TYR A 466 21.88 -4.98 18.83
C TYR A 466 23.26 -4.39 19.10
N THR A 467 24.29 -5.22 19.00
CA THR A 467 25.67 -4.88 19.37
C THR A 467 26.57 -4.80 18.14
N VAL A 468 27.40 -3.77 18.09
CA VAL A 468 28.45 -3.57 17.08
C VAL A 468 29.80 -3.42 17.79
N ASP A 469 30.74 -4.30 17.48
CA ASP A 469 32.12 -4.21 17.94
C ASP A 469 32.89 -3.14 17.14
N ILE A 470 33.24 -2.03 17.79
CA ILE A 470 33.92 -0.90 17.13
C ILE A 470 35.37 -1.26 16.77
N GLY A 471 36.02 -2.11 17.56
CA GLY A 471 37.36 -2.60 17.29
C GLY A 471 37.42 -3.35 15.96
N GLU A 472 36.46 -4.25 15.71
CA GLU A 472 36.33 -4.96 14.43
C GLU A 472 36.05 -4.00 13.27
N VAL A 473 35.15 -3.03 13.46
CA VAL A 473 34.81 -2.02 12.45
C VAL A 473 36.03 -1.15 12.08
N THR A 474 36.82 -0.70 13.06
CA THR A 474 37.91 0.25 12.79
C THR A 474 39.23 -0.41 12.38
N ALA A 475 39.45 -1.69 12.71
CA ALA A 475 40.66 -2.44 12.33
C ALA A 475 40.85 -2.56 10.80
N GLY A 476 39.76 -2.49 10.02
CA GLY A 476 39.78 -2.51 8.55
C GLY A 476 40.11 -3.88 7.93
N TYR A 477 40.10 -3.94 6.58
CA TYR A 477 40.18 -5.18 5.78
C TYR A 477 41.42 -6.04 6.09
N GLY A 478 41.20 -7.10 6.86
CA GLY A 478 42.18 -8.17 7.12
C GLY A 478 41.57 -9.55 7.38
N ASN A 479 40.26 -9.64 7.66
CA ASN A 479 39.53 -10.88 7.88
C ASN A 479 38.66 -11.20 6.65
N GLU A 480 38.64 -12.46 6.21
CA GLU A 480 37.88 -12.92 5.03
C GLU A 480 36.34 -12.77 5.17
N LYS A 481 35.84 -12.34 6.34
CA LYS A 481 34.40 -12.12 6.65
C LYS A 481 33.97 -10.65 6.81
N GLY A 482 34.89 -9.69 7.00
CA GLY A 482 34.52 -8.33 7.40
C GLY A 482 33.92 -8.25 8.82
N PRO A 483 33.75 -7.05 9.41
CA PRO A 483 33.02 -6.87 10.67
C PRO A 483 31.52 -7.15 10.48
N GLU A 484 30.86 -7.60 11.55
CA GLU A 484 29.43 -7.85 11.54
C GLU A 484 28.62 -6.56 11.28
N TYR A 485 27.54 -6.67 10.48
CA TYR A 485 26.62 -5.59 10.07
C TYR A 485 27.18 -4.42 9.23
N VAL A 486 28.49 -4.33 8.98
CA VAL A 486 29.05 -3.28 8.12
C VAL A 486 28.76 -3.55 6.65
N THR A 487 28.05 -2.63 6.01
CA THR A 487 27.69 -2.71 4.58
C THR A 487 28.67 -1.98 3.68
N ASP A 488 29.18 -0.82 4.12
CA ASP A 488 30.12 -0.03 3.32
C ASP A 488 31.05 0.84 4.18
N TYR A 489 32.24 1.11 3.66
CA TYR A 489 33.21 2.06 4.19
C TYR A 489 33.30 3.26 3.24
N MET A 490 32.80 4.39 3.71
CA MET A 490 32.72 5.61 2.91
C MET A 490 33.98 6.47 3.11
N ASN A 491 33.93 7.74 2.73
CA ASN A 491 35.08 8.64 2.61
C ASN A 491 36.14 8.47 3.73
N TRP A 492 37.39 8.32 3.29
CA TRP A 492 38.55 8.09 4.16
C TRP A 492 39.17 9.41 4.60
N TYR A 493 39.16 9.68 5.91
CA TYR A 493 39.87 10.80 6.50
C TYR A 493 41.15 10.32 7.21
N GLU A 494 42.14 11.19 7.35
CA GLU A 494 43.42 10.86 8.02
C GLU A 494 43.21 10.37 9.47
N ASN A 495 42.11 10.75 10.10
CA ASN A 495 41.79 10.51 11.51
C ASN A 495 40.62 9.55 11.78
N GLY A 496 39.89 9.09 10.76
CA GLY A 496 38.76 8.17 10.91
C GLY A 496 38.00 7.99 9.60
N ARG A 497 36.87 7.29 9.64
CA ARG A 497 36.07 6.99 8.44
C ARG A 497 34.58 6.90 8.75
N TRP A 498 33.77 7.25 7.76
CA TRP A 498 32.32 6.98 7.79
C TRP A 498 32.07 5.52 7.43
N VAL A 499 31.11 4.91 8.10
CA VAL A 499 30.72 3.52 7.98
C VAL A 499 29.20 3.45 7.89
N SER A 500 28.70 2.68 6.93
CA SER A 500 27.28 2.32 6.85
C SER A 500 27.10 0.99 7.56
N ILE A 501 26.32 0.99 8.64
CA ILE A 501 25.97 -0.21 9.41
C ILE A 501 24.49 -0.50 9.16
N ARG A 502 24.19 -1.75 8.82
CA ARG A 502 22.83 -2.23 8.59
C ARG A 502 22.60 -3.53 9.36
N ILE A 503 21.73 -3.46 10.35
CA ILE A 503 21.44 -4.57 11.27
C ILE A 503 20.06 -5.14 10.90
N PRO A 504 19.92 -6.44 10.60
CA PRO A 504 18.62 -7.06 10.37
C PRO A 504 17.73 -6.97 11.62
N LEU A 505 16.49 -6.53 11.44
CA LEU A 505 15.47 -6.46 12.49
C LEU A 505 14.85 -7.85 12.67
N GLU A 506 15.58 -8.77 13.31
CA GLU A 506 15.13 -10.13 13.64
C GLU A 506 14.13 -10.15 14.82
N LEU A 507 13.08 -9.35 14.71
CA LEU A 507 12.13 -9.05 15.78
C LEU A 507 11.25 -10.26 16.17
N GLU A 508 11.12 -11.25 15.28
CA GLU A 508 10.37 -12.49 15.51
C GLU A 508 11.13 -13.52 16.36
N ASN A 509 12.45 -13.36 16.55
CA ASN A 509 13.26 -14.31 17.31
C ASN A 509 13.31 -13.92 18.80
N GLU A 510 12.24 -14.21 19.53
CA GLU A 510 12.11 -13.96 20.98
C GLU A 510 13.21 -14.64 21.83
N SER A 511 13.95 -15.60 21.27
CA SER A 511 14.92 -16.43 21.99
C SER A 511 16.37 -15.92 21.98
N ARG A 512 16.65 -14.74 21.41
CA ARG A 512 18.00 -14.16 21.42
C ARG A 512 18.46 -13.89 22.85
N GLU A 513 19.67 -14.35 23.19
CA GLU A 513 20.25 -14.19 24.54
C GLU A 513 20.43 -12.72 24.95
N GLU A 514 20.47 -11.82 23.97
CA GLU A 514 20.67 -10.37 24.12
C GLU A 514 19.36 -9.60 24.42
N ASN A 515 18.19 -10.20 24.17
CA ASN A 515 16.92 -9.53 24.45
C ASN A 515 16.72 -9.36 25.96
N TYR A 516 16.27 -8.17 26.38
CA TYR A 516 15.98 -7.90 27.78
C TYR A 516 14.48 -7.90 28.07
N GLY A 517 14.07 -8.63 29.10
CA GLY A 517 12.67 -8.71 29.51
C GLY A 517 11.84 -9.54 28.54
N ASN A 518 10.69 -9.00 28.12
CA ASN A 518 9.80 -9.61 27.13
C ASN A 518 9.40 -8.55 26.09
N PRO A 519 10.30 -8.21 25.15
CA PRO A 519 10.05 -7.18 24.15
C PRO A 519 8.86 -7.53 23.25
N ASP A 520 8.07 -6.52 22.89
CA ASP A 520 6.93 -6.64 21.97
C ASP A 520 7.26 -5.88 20.66
N PRO A 521 7.42 -6.59 19.53
CA PRO A 521 7.78 -5.97 18.26
C PRO A 521 6.63 -5.21 17.58
N THR A 522 5.39 -5.38 18.06
CA THR A 522 4.23 -4.60 17.60
C THR A 522 4.06 -3.27 18.36
N ALA A 523 4.83 -3.06 19.44
CA ALA A 523 4.63 -1.96 20.37
C ALA A 523 5.94 -1.26 20.80
N ILE A 524 6.82 -0.99 19.84
CA ILE A 524 8.12 -0.34 20.13
C ILE A 524 7.91 1.17 20.41
N LYS A 525 8.29 1.63 21.60
CA LYS A 525 8.08 3.03 22.05
C LYS A 525 9.33 3.88 22.08
N HIS A 526 10.49 3.27 22.31
CA HIS A 526 11.74 3.94 22.58
C HIS A 526 12.88 3.37 21.75
N ILE A 527 13.88 4.21 21.48
CA ILE A 527 15.18 3.81 20.98
C ILE A 527 16.27 4.32 21.94
N ARG A 528 17.20 3.44 22.33
CA ARG A 528 18.38 3.80 23.13
C ARG A 528 19.64 3.48 22.36
N ILE A 529 20.58 4.42 22.36
CA ILE A 529 21.94 4.22 21.87
C ILE A 529 22.85 4.24 23.08
N TRP A 530 23.69 3.23 23.25
CA TRP A 530 24.65 3.22 24.34
C TRP A 530 25.98 2.62 23.91
N VAL A 531 27.02 2.93 24.66
CA VAL A 531 28.38 2.45 24.41
C VAL A 531 28.96 1.87 25.68
N GLU A 532 29.85 0.90 25.50
CA GLU A 532 30.44 0.12 26.57
C GLU A 532 31.95 -0.01 26.41
N ALA A 533 32.66 0.19 27.52
CA ALA A 533 34.09 -0.07 27.65
C ALA A 533 34.29 -1.31 28.53
N GLU A 534 34.73 -2.41 27.92
CA GLU A 534 35.02 -3.68 28.58
C GLU A 534 36.49 -3.73 29.04
N ASP A 535 37.41 -3.23 28.21
CA ASP A 535 38.85 -3.42 28.36
C ASP A 535 39.62 -2.14 28.68
N GLU A 536 40.89 -2.32 29.08
CA GLU A 536 41.83 -1.21 29.23
C GLU A 536 42.38 -0.79 27.86
N GLY A 537 41.81 0.26 27.30
CA GLY A 537 42.20 0.76 25.98
C GLY A 537 41.02 1.37 25.24
N ASP A 538 39.83 0.85 25.55
CA ASP A 538 38.55 1.29 25.03
C ASP A 538 38.34 2.78 25.33
N PHE A 539 38.05 3.49 24.25
CA PHE A 539 37.88 4.94 24.16
C PHE A 539 38.99 5.81 24.79
N SER A 540 39.52 6.72 23.97
CA SER A 540 40.44 7.78 24.39
C SER A 540 39.70 9.04 24.87
N THR A 541 40.39 9.92 25.59
CA THR A 541 39.79 11.15 26.16
C THR A 541 39.23 12.11 25.10
N ASN A 542 39.73 12.06 23.86
CA ASN A 542 39.27 12.92 22.78
C ASN A 542 38.41 12.18 21.76
N ASP A 543 38.08 10.93 22.03
CA ASP A 543 37.31 10.13 21.12
C ASP A 543 35.86 10.59 21.06
N GLN A 544 35.31 10.55 19.86
CA GLN A 544 33.95 10.94 19.55
C GLN A 544 33.38 9.97 18.53
N ILE A 545 32.09 9.68 18.65
CA ILE A 545 31.31 8.94 17.66
C ILE A 545 30.37 9.94 17.00
N TRP A 546 30.32 9.97 15.68
CA TRP A 546 29.45 10.89 14.95
C TRP A 546 28.37 10.11 14.20
N LEU A 547 27.10 10.46 14.37
CA LEU A 547 25.98 9.83 13.70
C LEU A 547 25.33 10.83 12.73
N ALA A 548 25.32 10.50 11.45
CA ALA A 548 24.67 11.31 10.41
C ALA A 548 23.24 10.86 10.11
N SER A 549 22.94 9.60 10.39
CA SER A 549 21.59 9.04 10.29
C SER A 549 21.46 7.79 11.18
N LEU A 550 20.24 7.56 11.63
CA LEU A 550 19.79 6.33 12.25
C LEU A 550 18.32 6.18 11.87
N ALA A 551 17.94 5.04 11.31
CA ALA A 551 16.58 4.80 10.85
C ALA A 551 16.26 3.31 10.91
N VAL A 552 15.03 2.99 11.29
CA VAL A 552 14.45 1.69 10.92
C VAL A 552 14.05 1.81 9.45
N VAL A 553 14.68 1.02 8.59
CA VAL A 553 14.51 1.05 7.15
C VAL A 553 13.95 -0.27 6.63
N GLY A 554 13.26 -0.18 5.51
CA GLY A 554 12.97 -1.32 4.68
C GLY A 554 12.46 -0.86 3.33
N ASN A 555 11.69 -1.72 2.69
CA ASN A 555 11.30 -1.55 1.30
C ASN A 555 9.84 -1.98 1.11
N ARG A 556 9.07 -1.19 0.36
CA ARG A 556 7.72 -1.60 -0.08
C ARG A 556 7.75 -2.80 -1.00
N TRP A 557 8.87 -2.98 -1.71
CA TRP A 557 9.12 -4.10 -2.58
C TRP A 557 9.81 -5.21 -1.79
N GLU A 558 9.32 -6.44 -1.93
CA GLU A 558 9.88 -7.65 -1.31
C GLU A 558 11.29 -7.93 -1.82
N GLU A 559 12.13 -8.54 -0.98
CA GLU A 559 13.51 -8.87 -1.35
C GLU A 559 13.58 -9.71 -2.64
N ALA A 560 14.68 -9.52 -3.40
CA ALA A 560 14.83 -10.20 -4.67
C ALA A 560 14.95 -11.72 -4.44
N VAL A 561 14.12 -12.48 -5.15
CA VAL A 561 14.16 -13.95 -5.14
C VAL A 561 14.98 -14.44 -6.33
N VAL A 562 15.89 -15.38 -6.08
CA VAL A 562 16.71 -16.07 -7.09
C VAL A 562 16.39 -17.56 -7.08
N ASP A 563 16.24 -18.17 -8.25
CA ASP A 563 16.05 -19.62 -8.36
C ASP A 563 17.35 -20.38 -7.98
N PRO A 564 17.33 -21.24 -6.94
CA PRO A 564 18.52 -21.97 -6.45
C PRO A 564 19.17 -22.91 -7.47
N ALA A 565 18.48 -23.29 -8.55
CA ALA A 565 18.96 -24.27 -9.52
C ALA A 565 19.94 -23.69 -10.56
N THR A 566 20.16 -22.37 -10.59
CA THR A 566 20.51 -21.65 -11.83
C THR A 566 21.93 -21.09 -11.92
N GLY A 567 22.74 -21.16 -10.86
CA GLY A 567 24.11 -20.62 -10.86
C GLY A 567 24.21 -19.09 -10.71
N LEU A 568 23.09 -18.39 -10.52
CA LEU A 568 23.05 -17.08 -9.86
C LEU A 568 23.28 -17.28 -8.36
N ASN A 569 24.19 -16.50 -7.78
CA ASN A 569 24.55 -16.64 -6.37
C ASN A 569 23.71 -15.73 -5.46
N ASP A 570 23.32 -14.55 -5.96
CA ASP A 570 22.65 -13.54 -5.16
C ASP A 570 21.94 -12.49 -6.03
N ALA A 571 20.83 -11.93 -5.55
CA ALA A 571 20.18 -10.75 -6.10
C ALA A 571 19.67 -9.87 -4.97
N LEU A 572 19.74 -8.55 -5.16
CA LEU A 572 19.34 -7.57 -4.16
C LEU A 572 18.61 -6.41 -4.83
N ILE A 573 17.73 -5.80 -4.05
CA ILE A 573 17.05 -4.56 -4.41
C ILE A 573 17.61 -3.41 -3.61
N GLU A 574 17.77 -2.28 -4.26
CA GLU A 574 18.15 -1.01 -3.64
C GLU A 574 17.28 0.12 -4.15
N VAL A 575 17.23 1.20 -3.39
CA VAL A 575 16.64 2.46 -3.83
C VAL A 575 17.76 3.45 -4.08
N ILE A 576 17.86 3.86 -5.33
CA ILE A 576 18.81 4.86 -5.78
C ILE A 576 18.07 6.16 -6.07
N SER A 577 18.74 7.29 -5.93
CA SER A 577 18.12 8.59 -6.17
C SER A 577 19.14 9.62 -6.61
N ASN A 578 18.65 10.73 -7.13
CA ASN A 578 19.49 11.90 -7.45
C ASN A 578 20.11 12.57 -6.20
N LYS A 579 19.81 12.08 -5.00
CA LYS A 579 20.41 12.51 -3.72
C LYS A 579 21.47 11.52 -3.21
N THR A 580 21.27 10.23 -3.47
CA THR A 580 22.05 9.12 -2.91
C THR A 580 23.01 8.45 -3.90
N ASP A 581 22.93 8.74 -5.19
CA ASP A 581 23.84 8.24 -6.22
C ASP A 581 24.14 9.36 -7.25
N SER A 582 25.41 9.74 -7.37
CA SER A 582 25.87 10.82 -8.26
C SER A 582 25.84 10.46 -9.75
N GLU A 583 25.80 9.17 -10.08
CA GLU A 583 25.64 8.64 -11.43
C GLU A 583 24.16 8.45 -11.81
N TYR A 584 23.24 8.64 -10.87
CA TYR A 584 21.82 8.52 -11.12
C TYR A 584 21.30 9.63 -12.03
N ILE A 585 20.57 9.21 -13.07
CA ILE A 585 20.00 10.08 -14.09
C ILE A 585 18.50 10.13 -13.82
N PRO A 586 17.96 11.22 -13.24
CA PRO A 586 16.53 11.28 -12.95
C PRO A 586 15.71 11.25 -14.23
N LEU A 587 14.56 10.58 -14.20
CA LEU A 587 13.65 10.52 -15.35
C LEU A 587 13.08 11.92 -15.66
N ARG A 588 12.88 12.72 -14.61
CA ARG A 588 12.41 14.11 -14.67
C ARG A 588 13.01 14.95 -13.55
N GLU A 589 13.39 16.19 -13.86
CA GLU A 589 13.76 17.18 -12.85
C GLU A 589 12.51 17.91 -12.33
N GLU A 590 12.11 17.60 -11.10
CA GLU A 590 11.06 18.33 -10.41
C GLU A 590 11.63 19.29 -9.37
N TYR A 591 10.95 20.42 -9.18
CA TYR A 591 11.37 21.44 -8.21
C TYR A 591 10.23 21.71 -7.23
N ASP A 592 10.56 21.87 -5.95
CA ASP A 592 9.60 22.24 -4.92
C ASP A 592 9.10 23.70 -5.09
N GLU A 593 8.14 24.12 -4.25
CA GLU A 593 7.60 25.49 -4.28
C GLU A 593 8.66 26.59 -4.06
N ARG A 594 9.82 26.22 -3.50
CA ARG A 594 10.95 27.11 -3.20
C ARG A 594 12.02 27.08 -4.29
N GLY A 595 11.88 26.21 -5.30
CA GLY A 595 12.79 26.06 -6.42
C GLY A 595 13.99 25.13 -6.18
N TYR A 596 13.93 24.28 -5.15
CA TYR A 596 14.93 23.23 -4.91
C TYR A 596 14.56 21.95 -5.67
N LEU A 597 15.56 21.28 -6.26
CA LEU A 597 15.37 19.99 -6.94
C LEU A 597 14.84 18.97 -5.91
N LYS A 598 13.68 18.40 -6.18
CA LYS A 598 13.11 17.31 -5.39
C LYS A 598 13.99 16.07 -5.52
N GLN A 599 13.95 15.22 -4.49
CA GLN A 599 14.46 13.87 -4.65
C GLN A 599 13.64 13.18 -5.74
N GLU A 600 14.33 12.49 -6.63
CA GLU A 600 13.73 11.59 -7.61
C GLU A 600 14.48 10.26 -7.51
N SER A 601 13.74 9.17 -7.40
CA SER A 601 14.22 7.86 -6.95
C SER A 601 13.82 6.75 -7.93
N SER A 602 14.54 5.63 -7.90
CA SER A 602 14.21 4.43 -8.67
C SER A 602 14.51 3.18 -7.88
N LEU A 603 13.81 2.10 -8.23
CA LEU A 603 14.13 0.76 -7.78
C LEU A 603 15.28 0.20 -8.63
N ALA A 604 16.37 -0.20 -7.98
CA ALA A 604 17.52 -0.83 -8.62
C ALA A 604 17.54 -2.33 -8.30
N LEU A 605 17.45 -3.17 -9.32
CA LEU A 605 17.63 -4.62 -9.20
C LEU A 605 19.06 -4.97 -9.61
N LYS A 606 19.86 -5.46 -8.66
CA LYS A 606 21.26 -5.88 -8.84
C LYS A 606 21.35 -7.39 -8.66
N TYR A 607 22.05 -8.08 -9.56
CA TYR A 607 22.22 -9.54 -9.48
C TYR A 607 23.63 -9.98 -9.84
N VAL A 608 24.13 -10.95 -9.07
CA VAL A 608 25.50 -11.43 -9.14
C VAL A 608 25.61 -12.67 -10.00
N VAL A 609 26.69 -12.67 -10.77
CA VAL A 609 26.92 -13.63 -11.82
C VAL A 609 28.18 -14.43 -11.51
N SER A 610 28.06 -15.75 -11.33
CA SER A 610 29.22 -16.58 -10.93
C SER A 610 30.23 -16.78 -12.07
N GLU A 611 31.52 -16.69 -11.74
CA GLU A 611 32.57 -17.28 -12.57
C GLU A 611 32.47 -18.81 -12.45
N TRP A 612 32.44 -19.53 -13.57
CA TRP A 612 32.69 -20.96 -13.56
C TRP A 612 34.03 -21.18 -12.86
N ASN A 613 34.00 -21.80 -11.68
CA ASN A 613 35.22 -22.30 -11.04
C ASN A 613 35.99 -23.08 -12.10
N ASP A 614 37.20 -22.61 -12.43
CA ASP A 614 38.18 -23.37 -13.17
C ASP A 614 38.32 -24.70 -12.41
N VAL A 615 37.66 -25.74 -12.91
CA VAL A 615 37.79 -27.10 -12.39
C VAL A 615 39.25 -27.42 -12.60
N GLY A 616 40.03 -27.24 -11.53
CA GLY A 616 41.45 -27.51 -11.53
C GLY A 616 41.63 -28.87 -12.15
N TYR A 617 42.40 -28.91 -13.24
CA TYR A 617 42.95 -30.15 -13.77
C TYR A 617 43.78 -30.78 -12.64
N PHE A 618 43.12 -31.58 -11.79
CA PHE A 618 43.81 -32.44 -10.86
C PHE A 618 44.52 -33.47 -11.71
N GLY A 619 45.84 -33.27 -11.84
CA GLY A 619 46.73 -34.25 -12.43
C GLY A 619 46.53 -35.59 -11.75
N GLU A 620 46.50 -36.65 -12.56
CA GLU A 620 46.61 -38.03 -12.12
C GLU A 620 47.69 -38.14 -11.05
N ASP A 621 47.26 -38.52 -9.83
CA ASP A 621 47.96 -39.42 -8.90
C ASP A 621 47.53 -39.10 -7.47
N SER A 622 46.66 -39.91 -6.86
CA SER A 622 46.97 -40.67 -5.64
C SER A 622 45.74 -41.19 -4.88
N TYR A 623 45.71 -42.52 -4.80
CA TYR A 623 45.28 -43.42 -3.72
C TYR A 623 43.80 -43.53 -3.28
N GLU A 624 43.35 -44.78 -3.46
CA GLU A 624 42.20 -45.47 -2.87
C GLU A 624 42.13 -45.31 -1.35
N ASP A 625 40.96 -44.96 -0.83
CA ASP A 625 40.47 -45.47 0.46
C ASP A 625 38.95 -45.72 0.37
N GLU A 626 38.54 -46.88 0.87
CA GLU A 626 37.17 -47.42 0.86
C GLU A 626 36.21 -46.57 1.70
N ILE A 627 35.17 -46.02 1.07
CA ILE A 627 34.01 -45.43 1.76
C ILE A 627 33.13 -46.56 2.32
N ARG A 628 32.76 -46.46 3.59
CA ARG A 628 31.77 -47.34 4.24
C ARG A 628 30.38 -46.75 4.04
N ASP A 629 29.40 -47.62 3.80
CA ASP A 629 27.96 -47.30 3.61
C ASP A 629 27.29 -46.70 4.86
N GLU A 630 27.63 -45.47 5.28
CA GLU A 630 26.80 -44.67 6.21
C GLU A 630 26.66 -43.17 5.85
N ASP A 631 27.23 -42.66 4.75
CA ASP A 631 27.05 -41.26 4.32
C ASP A 631 26.15 -41.13 3.08
N ILE A 632 24.83 -41.18 3.29
CA ILE A 632 23.83 -40.59 2.39
C ILE A 632 22.95 -39.69 3.25
N LEU A 633 23.39 -38.45 3.45
CA LEU A 633 22.61 -37.29 3.87
C LEU A 633 23.43 -36.04 3.51
N MET A 634 22.75 -35.12 2.81
CA MET A 634 23.07 -33.74 2.45
C MET A 634 24.51 -33.23 2.74
N GLY A 635 25.19 -32.78 1.67
CA GLY A 635 26.57 -32.30 1.73
C GLY A 635 26.72 -31.06 2.61
N VAL A 636 27.10 -31.30 3.86
CA VAL A 636 27.90 -30.39 4.69
C VAL A 636 29.35 -30.53 4.23
N VAL A 637 30.03 -29.42 3.92
CA VAL A 637 31.50 -29.39 4.04
C VAL A 637 31.82 -29.09 5.49
N ASN A 638 32.29 -30.14 6.16
CA ASN A 638 32.76 -30.14 7.53
C ASN A 638 34.14 -29.45 7.54
N ASP A 639 34.22 -28.21 8.04
CA ASP A 639 35.38 -27.83 8.83
C ASP A 639 34.96 -27.96 10.30
N SER A 640 35.74 -28.77 11.02
CA SER A 640 35.56 -29.01 12.43
C SER A 640 36.16 -27.82 13.16
N ASP A 641 35.31 -26.94 13.69
CA ASP A 641 35.24 -26.56 15.10
C ASP A 641 33.98 -25.66 15.30
N GLY A 642 33.05 -26.13 16.12
CA GLY A 642 31.65 -25.69 16.20
C GLY A 642 31.39 -24.19 16.42
N VAL A 643 30.33 -23.67 15.79
CA VAL A 643 29.06 -23.14 16.34
C VAL A 643 28.21 -22.64 15.15
N ALA A 644 26.89 -22.66 15.30
CA ALA A 644 25.84 -22.46 14.29
C ALA A 644 25.68 -21.02 13.77
N ASP A 645 24.82 -20.89 12.75
CA ASP A 645 24.32 -19.70 12.04
C ASP A 645 25.24 -18.96 11.06
N ALA A 646 24.97 -19.19 9.77
CA ALA A 646 25.43 -18.36 8.66
C ALA A 646 24.53 -18.60 7.44
N GLU A 647 23.40 -17.91 7.35
CA GLU A 647 22.65 -17.79 6.10
C GLU A 647 22.75 -16.37 5.51
N ARG A 648 23.12 -16.35 4.22
CA ARG A 648 23.06 -15.28 3.21
C ARG A 648 23.82 -13.98 3.50
N ARG A 649 25.14 -13.98 3.22
CA ARG A 649 26.00 -12.79 3.18
C ARG A 649 27.05 -12.91 2.06
N ARG A 650 27.02 -12.03 1.05
CA ARG A 650 28.15 -11.39 0.30
C ARG A 650 27.58 -10.65 -0.92
N PHE A 651 27.87 -9.36 -1.18
CA PHE A 651 29.18 -8.84 -1.61
C PHE A 651 29.51 -7.42 -1.08
N PRO A 652 30.77 -7.17 -0.68
CA PRO A 652 31.32 -5.81 -0.56
C PRO A 652 32.22 -5.49 -1.77
N TRP A 653 32.04 -4.38 -2.50
CA TRP A 653 33.12 -3.69 -3.24
C TRP A 653 32.66 -2.27 -3.66
N GLY A 654 33.10 -1.25 -2.92
CA GLY A 654 33.17 0.14 -3.38
C GLY A 654 34.36 0.32 -4.32
N ALA A 655 34.15 1.03 -5.43
CA ALA A 655 35.17 1.29 -6.43
C ALA A 655 36.23 2.27 -5.87
N GLY A 656 37.43 1.77 -5.61
CA GLY A 656 38.61 2.58 -5.31
C GLY A 656 39.51 2.70 -6.52
N ASP A 657 39.62 3.90 -7.08
CA ASP A 657 40.45 4.27 -8.22
C ASP A 657 41.96 4.10 -7.93
N GLY A 658 42.45 2.86 -8.04
CA GLY A 658 43.86 2.53 -7.87
C GLY A 658 44.53 2.17 -9.19
N ILE A 659 45.03 3.18 -9.92
CA ILE A 659 45.86 2.96 -11.12
C ILE A 659 47.11 2.13 -10.76
N LEU A 660 47.14 0.85 -11.19
CA LEU A 660 48.35 0.04 -11.25
C LEU A 660 48.71 -0.27 -12.71
N ASN A 661 49.60 0.56 -13.23
CA ASN A 661 50.45 0.28 -14.38
C ASN A 661 51.29 -0.98 -14.11
N THR A 662 51.12 -2.01 -14.94
CA THR A 662 52.26 -2.79 -15.45
C THR A 662 52.04 -3.17 -16.91
N GLU A 663 52.66 -2.40 -17.82
CA GLU A 663 52.98 -2.86 -19.17
C GLU A 663 54.09 -3.92 -19.17
N ASP A 664 54.05 -4.76 -20.22
CA ASP A 664 55.18 -5.36 -20.95
C ASP A 664 55.61 -6.80 -20.53
N ARG A 665 55.17 -7.84 -21.27
CA ARG A 665 55.93 -8.40 -22.43
C ARG A 665 55.38 -9.72 -22.98
N ASN A 666 55.23 -9.69 -24.30
CA ASN A 666 55.20 -10.78 -25.27
C ASN A 666 56.18 -11.96 -25.08
N HIS A 667 55.73 -13.19 -25.38
CA HIS A 667 56.53 -14.12 -26.20
C HIS A 667 55.68 -15.20 -26.88
N ASN A 668 56.01 -15.45 -28.15
CA ASN A 668 55.68 -16.57 -29.07
C ASN A 668 54.29 -16.67 -29.74
N GLY A 669 54.09 -15.88 -30.80
CA GLY A 669 53.08 -16.18 -31.81
C GLY A 669 53.35 -17.47 -32.59
N VAL A 670 52.32 -18.31 -32.70
CA VAL A 670 51.98 -19.18 -33.85
C VAL A 670 50.46 -19.41 -33.80
N LEU A 671 49.78 -19.15 -34.91
CA LEU A 671 48.43 -19.66 -35.21
C LEU A 671 48.59 -21.09 -35.72
N ASP A 672 47.78 -22.03 -35.25
CA ASP A 672 47.53 -23.27 -35.98
C ASP A 672 46.02 -23.56 -36.07
N GLU A 673 45.63 -23.84 -37.32
CA GLU A 673 44.32 -24.19 -37.85
C GLU A 673 44.04 -25.69 -37.62
N GLY A 674 42.79 -26.12 -37.41
CA GLY A 674 42.47 -27.55 -37.41
C GLY A 674 41.11 -27.97 -36.86
N GLU A 675 40.12 -27.91 -37.75
CA GLU A 675 38.84 -28.63 -37.84
C GLU A 675 38.58 -29.92 -37.01
N ASP A 676 37.30 -30.02 -36.61
CA ASP A 676 36.33 -31.11 -36.84
C ASP A 676 36.05 -32.25 -35.84
N VAL A 677 34.82 -32.15 -35.30
CA VAL A 677 33.73 -33.13 -35.12
C VAL A 677 33.98 -34.65 -35.24
N GLY A 678 33.41 -35.38 -34.28
CA GLY A 678 33.10 -36.81 -34.40
C GLY A 678 32.03 -37.30 -33.41
N TRP A 679 30.84 -37.61 -33.92
CA TRP A 679 29.77 -38.38 -33.25
C TRP A 679 29.98 -39.90 -33.43
N VAL A 680 29.40 -40.73 -32.53
CA VAL A 680 28.52 -41.91 -32.80
C VAL A 680 28.53 -42.97 -31.65
N HIS A 681 27.32 -43.19 -31.08
CA HIS A 681 26.63 -44.40 -30.53
C HIS A 681 27.37 -45.71 -30.18
N ASP A 682 27.01 -46.36 -29.05
CA ASP A 682 25.89 -47.35 -28.92
C ASP A 682 25.91 -48.10 -27.55
N GLY A 683 24.74 -48.45 -27.00
CA GLY A 683 24.58 -49.57 -26.04
C GLY A 683 23.83 -49.30 -24.72
N TYR A 684 22.49 -49.33 -24.73
CA TYR A 684 21.65 -49.73 -23.56
C TYR A 684 21.35 -51.25 -23.65
N PRO A 685 20.85 -51.98 -22.61
CA PRO A 685 20.38 -51.53 -21.29
C PRO A 685 20.88 -52.35 -20.08
N GLY A 686 20.76 -51.80 -18.86
CA GLY A 686 20.72 -52.60 -17.64
C GLY A 686 20.98 -51.87 -16.32
N ASN A 687 19.90 -51.62 -15.58
CA ASN A 687 19.76 -51.26 -14.16
C ASN A 687 20.08 -49.83 -13.71
N GLU A 688 18.96 -49.15 -13.45
CA GLU A 688 18.76 -47.88 -12.76
C GLU A 688 19.17 -47.97 -11.28
N THR A 689 20.06 -47.07 -10.87
CA THR A 689 19.99 -46.31 -9.61
C THR A 689 20.66 -44.97 -9.93
N GLY A 690 19.85 -43.97 -10.29
CA GLY A 690 20.32 -42.66 -10.70
C GLY A 690 20.79 -41.83 -9.51
N ALA A 691 22.10 -41.59 -9.45
CA ALA A 691 22.61 -40.30 -9.01
C ALA A 691 22.62 -39.43 -10.28
N GLY A 692 21.60 -38.60 -10.43
CA GLY A 692 21.52 -37.65 -11.53
C GLY A 692 22.54 -36.54 -11.29
N ASN A 693 23.65 -36.56 -12.01
CA ASN A 693 24.35 -35.32 -12.34
C ASN A 693 23.42 -34.55 -13.27
N GLY A 694 22.57 -33.70 -12.70
CA GLY A 694 21.66 -32.82 -13.42
C GLY A 694 22.47 -31.90 -14.33
N ARG A 695 22.50 -32.24 -15.61
CA ARG A 695 22.88 -31.30 -16.65
C ARG A 695 21.64 -30.42 -16.82
N LEU A 696 21.75 -29.12 -16.54
CA LEU A 696 20.70 -28.13 -16.83
C LEU A 696 20.21 -28.39 -18.25
N ASP A 697 18.93 -28.74 -18.40
CA ASP A 697 18.32 -28.90 -19.71
C ASP A 697 18.09 -27.49 -20.27
N SER A 698 18.02 -27.34 -21.60
CA SER A 698 17.82 -26.04 -22.27
C SER A 698 16.43 -25.42 -22.05
N GLU A 699 15.69 -25.88 -21.03
CA GLU A 699 14.36 -25.42 -20.62
C GLU A 699 14.35 -24.84 -19.18
N ASP A 700 15.48 -24.91 -18.44
CA ASP A 700 15.57 -24.33 -17.10
C ASP A 700 15.81 -22.80 -17.20
N GLU A 701 14.80 -22.00 -16.86
CA GLU A 701 14.84 -20.53 -16.88
C GLU A 701 15.60 -19.99 -15.65
N ILE A 702 16.52 -19.05 -15.87
CA ILE A 702 17.24 -18.33 -14.81
C ILE A 702 16.56 -17.00 -14.57
N TYR A 703 16.04 -16.71 -13.38
CA TYR A 703 15.35 -15.45 -13.10
C TYR A 703 15.66 -14.87 -11.72
N ALA A 704 15.63 -13.54 -11.64
CA ALA A 704 15.67 -12.75 -10.41
C ALA A 704 14.56 -11.70 -10.48
N TYR A 705 13.75 -11.59 -9.42
CA TYR A 705 12.59 -10.71 -9.40
C TYR A 705 12.30 -10.16 -8.02
N THR A 706 11.54 -9.08 -7.97
CA THR A 706 11.00 -8.46 -6.76
C THR A 706 9.52 -8.15 -6.96
N ARG A 707 8.78 -8.12 -5.87
CA ARG A 707 7.32 -8.03 -5.86
C ARG A 707 6.85 -6.88 -4.99
N TYR A 708 5.78 -6.22 -5.41
CA TYR A 708 5.01 -5.30 -4.60
C TYR A 708 3.58 -5.83 -4.47
N GLU A 709 3.11 -5.94 -3.23
CA GLU A 709 1.73 -6.31 -2.89
C GLU A 709 0.99 -5.08 -2.37
N SER A 710 -0.21 -4.80 -2.87
CA SER A 710 -1.03 -3.70 -2.39
C SER A 710 -1.64 -4.03 -1.03
N SER A 711 -1.19 -3.36 0.04
CA SER A 711 -1.59 -3.62 1.42
C SER A 711 -3.03 -3.21 1.78
N TYR A 712 -3.76 -2.50 0.89
CA TYR A 712 -5.06 -1.89 1.24
C TYR A 712 -6.19 -2.18 0.24
N LEU A 713 -6.00 -1.86 -1.04
CA LEU A 713 -7.02 -2.00 -2.08
C LEU A 713 -6.39 -2.36 -3.43
N PRO A 714 -7.05 -3.20 -4.25
CA PRO A 714 -6.58 -3.47 -5.59
C PRO A 714 -6.62 -2.24 -6.48
N TYR A 715 -5.69 -2.15 -7.43
CA TYR A 715 -5.72 -1.15 -8.48
C TYR A 715 -6.67 -1.54 -9.62
N ASP A 716 -7.43 -0.56 -10.12
CA ASP A 716 -8.34 -0.70 -11.27
C ASP A 716 -7.74 -0.08 -12.54
N PHE A 717 -7.19 -0.92 -13.41
CA PHE A 717 -6.58 -0.51 -14.68
C PHE A 717 -7.59 -0.33 -15.82
N THR A 718 -8.88 -0.65 -15.62
CA THR A 718 -9.89 -0.71 -16.69
C THR A 718 -10.22 0.64 -17.33
N GLY A 719 -9.91 1.74 -16.62
CA GLY A 719 -10.09 3.11 -17.09
C GLY A 719 -9.09 3.58 -18.15
N TYR A 720 -8.04 2.80 -18.43
CA TYR A 720 -6.91 3.21 -19.28
C TYR A 720 -6.66 2.22 -20.43
N ARG A 721 -5.90 2.66 -21.43
CA ARG A 721 -5.53 1.82 -22.59
C ARG A 721 -4.20 1.13 -22.42
N ASN A 722 -3.25 1.78 -21.77
CA ASN A 722 -1.88 1.27 -21.69
C ASN A 722 -1.36 1.31 -20.26
N LEU A 723 -0.61 0.29 -19.89
CA LEU A 723 0.36 0.34 -18.80
C LEU A 723 1.71 0.76 -19.38
N ILE A 724 2.39 1.67 -18.73
CA ILE A 724 3.73 2.13 -19.08
C ILE A 724 4.69 1.93 -17.91
N VAL A 725 5.94 1.59 -18.23
CA VAL A 725 7.01 1.38 -17.26
C VAL A 725 8.29 1.95 -17.82
N ASN A 726 9.03 2.72 -17.03
CA ASN A 726 10.37 3.18 -17.41
C ASN A 726 11.41 2.22 -16.84
N PHE A 727 12.37 1.82 -17.67
CA PHE A 727 13.50 1.01 -17.24
C PHE A 727 14.81 1.54 -17.80
N TYR A 728 15.90 1.36 -17.06
CA TYR A 728 17.24 1.81 -17.41
C TYR A 728 18.27 0.69 -17.21
N PRO A 729 18.85 0.14 -18.28
CA PRO A 729 19.90 -0.87 -18.17
C PRO A 729 21.28 -0.21 -17.93
N LYS A 730 21.74 -0.11 -16.67
CA LYS A 730 23.00 0.60 -16.32
C LYS A 730 24.26 -0.20 -16.62
N LYS A 731 24.33 -1.45 -16.17
CA LYS A 731 25.51 -2.32 -16.30
C LYS A 731 25.15 -3.65 -16.95
N THR A 732 24.68 -3.57 -18.19
CA THR A 732 24.25 -4.75 -18.92
C THR A 732 25.07 -4.94 -20.20
N GLN A 733 25.83 -6.03 -20.32
CA GLN A 733 26.49 -6.40 -21.57
C GLN A 733 25.70 -7.52 -22.28
N PHE A 734 24.57 -7.18 -22.89
CA PHE A 734 23.84 -8.10 -23.78
C PHE A 734 24.54 -8.14 -25.14
N ARG A 735 25.00 -9.32 -25.57
CA ARG A 735 25.46 -9.56 -26.94
C ARG A 735 24.27 -9.85 -27.84
N GLY A 736 24.45 -9.59 -29.13
CA GLY A 736 23.36 -9.68 -30.09
C GLY A 736 22.88 -11.08 -30.46
N ASP A 737 23.54 -12.09 -29.92
CA ASP A 737 23.24 -13.51 -30.04
C ASP A 737 22.68 -14.13 -28.75
N ASP A 738 22.49 -13.36 -27.68
CA ASP A 738 21.95 -13.86 -26.41
C ASP A 738 20.44 -14.16 -26.56
N GLU A 739 20.03 -15.37 -26.14
CA GLU A 739 18.63 -15.83 -26.15
C GLU A 739 18.05 -15.77 -24.72
N GLY A 740 16.96 -15.02 -24.50
CA GLY A 740 16.30 -14.87 -23.20
C GLY A 740 15.47 -13.58 -23.05
N GLU A 741 14.78 -13.44 -21.92
CA GLU A 741 13.96 -12.28 -21.52
C GLU A 741 14.78 -11.29 -20.65
N LEU A 742 15.14 -10.16 -21.22
CA LEU A 742 15.90 -9.11 -20.56
C LEU A 742 15.21 -8.53 -19.32
N PHE A 743 13.90 -8.33 -19.42
CA PHE A 743 13.08 -7.72 -18.38
C PHE A 743 11.66 -8.23 -18.53
N PHE A 744 10.98 -8.48 -17.42
CA PHE A 744 9.55 -8.72 -17.41
C PHE A 744 8.87 -7.89 -16.33
N ILE A 745 7.63 -7.52 -16.60
CA ILE A 745 6.67 -7.03 -15.61
C ILE A 745 5.47 -7.97 -15.62
N ARG A 746 5.09 -8.43 -14.44
CA ARG A 746 3.91 -9.25 -14.16
C ARG A 746 2.97 -8.46 -13.27
N PHE A 747 1.68 -8.55 -13.51
CA PHE A 747 0.67 -7.93 -12.66
C PHE A 747 -0.62 -8.75 -12.70
N GLY A 748 -1.29 -8.84 -11.54
CA GLY A 748 -2.46 -9.70 -11.37
C GLY A 748 -2.98 -9.69 -9.93
N SER A 749 -3.85 -10.65 -9.62
CA SER A 749 -4.30 -10.86 -8.25
C SER A 749 -3.31 -11.71 -7.44
N ASP A 750 -2.59 -12.61 -8.12
CA ASP A 750 -1.67 -13.58 -7.52
C ASP A 750 -0.81 -14.30 -8.60
N ASP A 751 0.08 -15.20 -8.18
CA ASP A 751 0.96 -16.01 -9.04
C ASP A 751 0.27 -17.04 -9.95
N ASN A 752 -1.02 -17.29 -9.76
CA ASN A 752 -1.84 -18.16 -10.60
C ASN A 752 -2.73 -17.40 -11.56
N ASN A 753 -2.99 -16.11 -11.31
CA ASN A 753 -3.88 -15.25 -12.08
C ASN A 753 -3.16 -13.95 -12.44
N PHE A 754 -2.38 -13.97 -13.53
CA PHE A 754 -1.58 -12.82 -13.94
C PHE A 754 -1.52 -12.58 -15.46
N TYR A 755 -1.24 -11.33 -15.82
CA TYR A 755 -0.64 -10.96 -17.08
C TYR A 755 0.85 -10.68 -16.89
N GLU A 756 1.68 -11.10 -17.83
CA GLU A 756 3.12 -10.80 -17.84
C GLU A 756 3.50 -10.28 -19.22
N TYR A 757 4.23 -9.16 -19.25
CA TYR A 757 4.86 -8.64 -20.45
C TYR A 757 6.37 -8.71 -20.30
N PHE A 758 7.04 -9.29 -21.28
CA PHE A 758 8.49 -9.45 -21.25
C PHE A 758 9.16 -8.83 -22.49
N VAL A 759 10.39 -8.42 -22.32
CA VAL A 759 11.25 -7.88 -23.37
C VAL A 759 12.33 -8.91 -23.67
N ASN A 760 12.51 -9.26 -24.93
CA ASN A 760 13.58 -10.17 -25.34
C ASN A 760 14.95 -9.44 -25.39
N ALA A 761 16.01 -10.12 -24.98
CA ALA A 761 17.40 -9.64 -25.05
C ALA A 761 17.86 -9.33 -26.49
N THR A 762 17.21 -9.93 -27.48
CA THR A 762 17.49 -9.71 -28.91
C THR A 762 16.87 -8.42 -29.46
N ASP A 763 16.05 -7.70 -28.69
CA ASP A 763 15.41 -6.46 -29.15
C ASP A 763 16.45 -5.34 -29.29
N ASP A 764 16.88 -5.06 -30.54
CA ASP A 764 17.86 -4.03 -30.88
C ASP A 764 17.46 -2.62 -30.40
N SER A 765 16.16 -2.33 -30.20
CA SER A 765 15.69 -1.03 -29.69
C SER A 765 16.03 -0.81 -28.21
N ILE A 766 16.39 -1.90 -27.55
CA ILE A 766 16.69 -1.97 -26.12
C ILE A 766 18.15 -2.40 -25.90
N ARG A 767 18.70 -3.25 -26.78
CA ARG A 767 20.06 -3.83 -26.69
C ARG A 767 21.18 -2.85 -27.00
N ASN A 768 21.00 -1.86 -27.88
CA ASN A 768 22.13 -1.09 -28.42
C ASN A 768 22.41 0.20 -27.61
N PRO A 769 23.49 0.25 -26.80
CA PRO A 769 23.85 1.41 -25.98
C PRO A 769 24.61 2.43 -26.83
N ASP A 770 24.03 2.86 -27.96
CA ASP A 770 24.62 3.87 -28.82
C ASP A 770 24.54 5.25 -28.11
N ALA A 771 25.43 5.46 -27.14
CA ALA A 771 25.96 6.74 -26.69
C ALA A 771 25.02 7.77 -26.04
N SER A 772 23.84 7.42 -25.52
CA SER A 772 22.97 8.41 -24.82
C SER A 772 22.75 8.23 -23.31
N GLY A 773 22.80 7.02 -22.73
CA GLY A 773 22.48 6.87 -21.29
C GLY A 773 21.08 7.41 -20.97
N GLU A 774 20.05 6.92 -21.67
CA GLU A 774 18.67 7.41 -21.56
C GLU A 774 17.72 6.30 -21.09
N TRP A 775 16.70 6.68 -20.30
CA TRP A 775 15.58 5.81 -19.92
C TRP A 775 14.86 5.21 -21.14
N ARG A 776 14.30 4.01 -20.96
CA ARG A 776 13.50 3.30 -21.96
C ARG A 776 12.06 3.15 -21.45
N LEU A 777 11.09 3.42 -22.31
CA LEU A 777 9.68 3.33 -21.99
C LEU A 777 9.10 2.04 -22.60
N ILE A 778 8.64 1.13 -21.75
CA ILE A 778 7.81 0.00 -22.16
C ILE A 778 6.36 0.45 -22.14
N LYS A 779 5.61 0.12 -23.19
CA LYS A 779 4.19 0.44 -23.33
C LYS A 779 3.41 -0.81 -23.69
N ILE A 780 2.53 -1.21 -22.80
CA ILE A 780 1.75 -2.45 -22.85
C ILE A 780 0.30 -2.09 -23.15
N ASP A 781 -0.25 -2.58 -24.26
CA ASP A 781 -1.66 -2.37 -24.60
C ASP A 781 -2.54 -3.35 -23.80
N LEU A 782 -3.29 -2.82 -22.83
CA LEU A 782 -4.11 -3.64 -21.94
C LEU A 782 -5.24 -4.37 -22.69
N LEU A 783 -5.70 -3.85 -23.83
CA LEU A 783 -6.70 -4.53 -24.65
C LEU A 783 -6.15 -5.80 -25.29
N GLU A 784 -4.87 -5.77 -25.69
CA GLU A 784 -4.24 -6.93 -26.31
C GLU A 784 -4.19 -8.10 -25.32
N LEU A 785 -3.92 -7.83 -24.04
CA LEU A 785 -3.92 -8.82 -22.97
C LEU A 785 -5.29 -9.50 -22.82
N VAL A 786 -6.36 -8.70 -22.77
CA VAL A 786 -7.74 -9.20 -22.67
C VAL A 786 -8.14 -10.00 -23.91
N ASP A 787 -7.76 -9.54 -25.10
CA ASP A 787 -8.05 -10.25 -26.35
C ASP A 787 -7.28 -11.58 -26.46
N ILE A 788 -6.07 -11.68 -25.91
CA ILE A 788 -5.33 -12.95 -25.78
C ILE A 788 -6.04 -13.88 -24.80
N GLN A 789 -6.37 -13.41 -23.59
CA GLN A 789 -7.10 -14.20 -22.59
C GLN A 789 -8.42 -14.75 -23.15
N ALA A 790 -9.22 -13.91 -23.82
CA ALA A 790 -10.51 -14.32 -24.38
C ALA A 790 -10.37 -15.39 -25.47
N ARG A 791 -9.33 -15.30 -26.32
CA ARG A 791 -9.06 -16.30 -27.37
C ARG A 791 -8.60 -17.64 -26.80
N HIS A 792 -7.89 -17.62 -25.69
CA HIS A 792 -7.25 -18.78 -25.08
C HIS A 792 -7.94 -19.26 -23.78
N SER A 793 -9.15 -18.77 -23.49
CA SER A 793 -9.93 -19.09 -22.28
C SER A 793 -10.06 -20.59 -21.95
N SER A 794 -10.04 -21.48 -22.95
CA SER A 794 -10.10 -22.93 -22.70
C SER A 794 -8.77 -23.51 -22.23
N GLU A 795 -7.64 -23.00 -22.72
CA GLU A 795 -6.29 -23.46 -22.36
C GLU A 795 -5.91 -22.93 -20.97
N LEU A 796 -6.27 -21.67 -20.69
CA LEU A 796 -6.12 -21.04 -19.38
C LEU A 796 -6.93 -21.78 -18.29
N ALA A 797 -8.14 -22.25 -18.62
CA ALA A 797 -8.95 -23.04 -17.69
C ALA A 797 -8.35 -24.43 -17.35
N ASP A 798 -7.48 -24.95 -18.22
CA ASP A 798 -6.72 -26.19 -17.98
C ASP A 798 -5.41 -25.93 -17.18
N GLY A 799 -5.16 -24.67 -16.79
CA GLY A 799 -3.99 -24.25 -16.01
C GLY A 799 -2.73 -24.02 -16.83
N GLU A 800 -2.83 -23.97 -18.16
CA GLU A 800 -1.69 -23.70 -19.04
C GLU A 800 -1.31 -22.21 -19.00
N ILE A 801 0.00 -21.92 -19.13
CA ILE A 801 0.48 -20.56 -19.40
C ILE A 801 0.44 -20.34 -20.91
N VAL A 802 -0.30 -19.32 -21.35
CA VAL A 802 -0.43 -18.96 -22.75
C VAL A 802 0.58 -17.87 -23.08
N THR A 803 1.47 -18.12 -24.03
CA THR A 803 2.44 -17.13 -24.52
C THR A 803 2.11 -16.74 -25.96
N GLU A 804 1.79 -15.45 -26.19
CA GLU A 804 1.58 -14.89 -27.53
C GLU A 804 2.36 -13.58 -27.68
N GLY A 805 3.30 -13.55 -28.62
CA GLY A 805 4.20 -12.40 -28.78
C GLY A 805 5.10 -12.21 -27.55
N ASN A 806 5.06 -11.02 -26.97
CA ASN A 806 5.80 -10.63 -25.76
C ASN A 806 4.93 -10.73 -24.48
N VAL A 807 3.80 -11.42 -24.56
CA VAL A 807 2.81 -11.52 -23.48
C VAL A 807 2.69 -12.97 -23.03
N LYS A 808 2.65 -13.18 -21.70
CA LYS A 808 2.20 -14.41 -21.07
C LYS A 808 0.94 -14.15 -20.24
N VAL A 809 0.01 -15.09 -20.26
CA VAL A 809 -1.24 -15.06 -19.49
C VAL A 809 -1.39 -16.39 -18.76
N LYS A 810 -1.75 -16.35 -17.48
CA LYS A 810 -2.01 -17.55 -16.68
C LYS A 810 -3.27 -17.34 -15.83
N GLY A 811 -4.11 -18.37 -15.74
CA GLY A 811 -5.34 -18.35 -14.95
C GLY A 811 -6.41 -17.44 -15.53
N ASP A 812 -7.19 -16.79 -14.66
CA ASP A 812 -8.26 -15.88 -15.04
C ASP A 812 -8.01 -14.45 -14.49
N PRO A 813 -6.93 -13.77 -14.93
CA PRO A 813 -6.52 -12.49 -14.38
C PRO A 813 -7.56 -11.39 -14.64
N SER A 814 -7.57 -10.37 -13.77
CA SER A 814 -8.44 -9.21 -13.91
C SER A 814 -7.68 -7.88 -13.81
N LEU A 815 -7.87 -7.02 -14.80
CA LEU A 815 -7.47 -5.60 -14.81
C LEU A 815 -8.22 -4.74 -13.79
N TYR A 816 -9.31 -5.23 -13.18
CA TYR A 816 -10.02 -4.51 -12.11
C TYR A 816 -9.42 -4.80 -10.73
N ASN A 817 -8.76 -5.95 -10.57
CA ASN A 817 -8.29 -6.47 -9.30
C ASN A 817 -6.78 -6.75 -9.32
N ILE A 818 -5.98 -5.71 -9.53
CA ILE A 818 -4.51 -5.83 -9.50
C ILE A 818 -4.02 -5.62 -8.06
N LEU A 819 -3.57 -6.71 -7.44
CA LEU A 819 -3.03 -6.74 -6.08
C LEU A 819 -1.51 -6.84 -6.06
N GLU A 820 -0.95 -7.54 -7.05
CA GLU A 820 0.47 -7.81 -7.13
C GLU A 820 1.07 -7.20 -8.40
N ILE A 821 2.22 -6.56 -8.26
CA ILE A 821 3.10 -6.18 -9.37
C ILE A 821 4.48 -6.77 -9.11
N THR A 822 4.97 -7.58 -10.04
CA THR A 822 6.27 -8.23 -9.98
C THR A 822 7.13 -7.77 -11.15
N VAL A 823 8.38 -7.40 -10.89
CA VAL A 823 9.35 -7.00 -11.91
C VAL A 823 10.63 -7.80 -11.76
N GLY A 824 11.25 -8.16 -12.89
CA GLY A 824 12.45 -8.99 -12.84
C GLY A 824 13.16 -9.17 -14.17
N VAL A 825 14.20 -9.98 -14.14
CA VAL A 825 15.00 -10.41 -15.30
C VAL A 825 14.90 -11.93 -15.43
N ARG A 826 14.87 -12.47 -16.67
CA ARG A 826 14.77 -13.91 -16.92
C ARG A 826 15.54 -14.36 -18.17
N THR A 827 16.64 -15.09 -18.03
CA THR A 827 17.39 -15.62 -19.19
C THR A 827 17.28 -17.13 -19.34
N THR A 828 17.34 -17.60 -20.58
CA THR A 828 17.44 -19.03 -20.94
C THR A 828 18.85 -19.44 -21.35
N ASP A 829 19.79 -18.49 -21.48
CA ASP A 829 21.17 -18.77 -21.86
C ASP A 829 22.06 -18.95 -20.61
N PRO A 830 22.53 -20.18 -20.30
CA PRO A 830 23.42 -20.43 -19.18
C PRO A 830 24.83 -19.83 -19.35
N MET A 831 25.21 -19.38 -20.55
CA MET A 831 26.46 -18.65 -20.81
C MET A 831 26.32 -17.13 -20.78
N PHE A 832 25.09 -16.59 -20.74
CA PHE A 832 24.76 -15.16 -20.67
C PHE A 832 25.64 -14.43 -19.64
N TYR A 833 25.87 -15.14 -18.55
CA TYR A 833 26.47 -14.69 -17.31
C TYR A 833 28.01 -14.76 -17.27
N SER A 834 28.63 -15.68 -18.01
CA SER A 834 30.09 -15.86 -18.02
C SER A 834 30.89 -14.73 -18.70
N ARG A 835 30.24 -13.63 -19.09
CA ARG A 835 30.74 -12.64 -20.06
C ARG A 835 30.63 -11.18 -19.61
N VAL A 836 30.16 -10.92 -18.39
CA VAL A 836 30.12 -9.57 -17.81
C VAL A 836 31.51 -9.25 -17.27
N ASP A 837 32.14 -8.16 -17.72
CA ASP A 837 33.46 -7.71 -17.21
C ASP A 837 33.39 -7.30 -15.73
N ASP A 838 32.20 -6.91 -15.27
CA ASP A 838 31.86 -6.62 -13.88
C ASP A 838 31.09 -7.80 -13.28
N LYS A 839 31.32 -8.13 -12.01
CA LYS A 839 30.78 -9.34 -11.34
C LYS A 839 29.25 -9.35 -11.14
N TYR A 840 28.53 -8.30 -11.58
CA TYR A 840 27.09 -8.15 -11.43
C TYR A 840 26.49 -7.32 -12.58
N ALA A 841 25.18 -7.44 -12.78
CA ALA A 841 24.41 -6.57 -13.66
C ALA A 841 23.32 -5.82 -12.89
N GLU A 842 22.87 -4.70 -13.45
CA GLU A 842 22.02 -3.72 -12.77
C GLU A 842 21.01 -3.09 -13.73
N ILE A 843 19.74 -3.10 -13.32
CA ILE A 843 18.61 -2.48 -14.02
C ILE A 843 17.87 -1.57 -13.05
N TRP A 844 17.52 -0.37 -13.49
CA TRP A 844 16.68 0.56 -12.73
C TRP A 844 15.27 0.60 -13.31
N ILE A 845 14.28 0.75 -12.45
CA ILE A 845 12.85 0.75 -12.78
C ILE A 845 12.22 1.98 -12.14
N ASN A 846 11.40 2.70 -12.91
CA ASN A 846 10.72 3.90 -12.44
C ASN A 846 9.37 4.14 -13.16
N ASP A 847 8.52 5.00 -12.58
CA ASP A 847 7.26 5.51 -13.12
C ASP A 847 6.40 4.40 -13.78
N ILE A 848 5.92 3.46 -12.97
CA ILE A 848 4.87 2.52 -13.37
C ILE A 848 3.55 3.31 -13.38
N ALA A 849 2.99 3.51 -14.57
CA ALA A 849 1.85 4.39 -14.75
C ALA A 849 0.87 3.88 -15.81
N LEU A 850 -0.36 4.35 -15.75
CA LEU A 850 -1.37 4.12 -16.76
C LEU A 850 -1.47 5.33 -17.68
N GLU A 851 -1.57 5.10 -18.99
CA GLU A 851 -1.66 6.13 -20.01
C GLU A 851 -2.91 5.96 -20.89
N ALA A 852 -3.37 7.07 -21.45
CA ALA A 852 -4.46 7.16 -22.40
C ALA A 852 -5.79 6.74 -21.75
N PRO A 853 -6.30 7.55 -20.80
CA PRO A 853 -7.59 7.34 -20.17
C PRO A 853 -8.68 7.25 -21.22
N ILE A 854 -9.65 6.37 -20.97
CA ILE A 854 -10.72 6.10 -21.90
C ILE A 854 -11.84 7.12 -21.66
N ASP A 855 -12.01 8.04 -22.61
CA ASP A 855 -13.13 8.98 -22.59
C ASP A 855 -14.47 8.23 -22.73
N GLU A 856 -15.42 8.55 -21.87
CA GLU A 856 -16.74 7.94 -21.84
C GLU A 856 -17.79 8.90 -22.38
N SER A 857 -18.81 8.37 -23.07
CA SER A 857 -19.97 9.16 -23.44
C SER A 857 -21.24 8.33 -23.36
N GLY A 858 -22.22 8.82 -22.61
CA GLY A 858 -23.50 8.18 -22.42
C GLY A 858 -24.68 9.09 -22.70
N TYR A 859 -25.87 8.50 -22.69
CA TYR A 859 -27.14 9.11 -23.00
C TYR A 859 -28.19 8.81 -21.93
N ALA A 860 -28.93 9.85 -21.56
CA ALA A 860 -30.16 9.72 -20.80
C ALA A 860 -31.33 10.25 -21.64
N ARG A 861 -32.46 9.54 -21.57
CA ARG A 861 -33.70 9.93 -22.24
C ARG A 861 -34.89 9.77 -21.30
N ARG A 862 -35.79 10.74 -21.35
CA ARG A 862 -37.05 10.71 -20.61
C ARG A 862 -38.17 11.19 -21.51
N VAL A 863 -39.28 10.45 -21.52
CA VAL A 863 -40.51 10.85 -22.20
C VAL A 863 -41.68 10.63 -21.25
N LYS A 864 -42.44 11.69 -21.00
CA LYS A 864 -43.67 11.65 -20.22
C LYS A 864 -44.82 12.17 -21.06
N VAL A 865 -45.93 11.44 -21.05
CA VAL A 865 -47.15 11.84 -21.74
C VAL A 865 -48.30 11.77 -20.75
N ASP A 866 -49.04 12.87 -20.63
CA ASP A 866 -50.24 12.99 -19.82
C ASP A 866 -51.43 13.40 -20.69
N LEU A 867 -52.48 12.58 -20.63
CA LEU A 867 -53.77 12.81 -21.29
C LEU A 867 -54.84 13.02 -20.22
N GLY A 868 -55.29 14.26 -20.06
CA GLY A 868 -56.47 14.59 -19.28
C GLY A 868 -57.69 14.62 -20.20
N PHE A 869 -58.63 13.69 -20.03
CA PHE A 869 -59.92 13.73 -20.70
C PHE A 869 -60.89 14.48 -19.79
N ALA A 870 -60.83 15.81 -19.88
CA ALA A 870 -61.55 16.73 -19.00
C ALA A 870 -61.33 16.38 -17.51
N ASP A 871 -62.40 16.42 -16.73
CA ASP A 871 -62.47 16.02 -15.32
C ASP A 871 -63.01 14.59 -15.14
N PHE A 872 -62.89 13.73 -16.16
CA PHE A 872 -63.39 12.37 -16.15
C PHE A 872 -62.28 11.33 -15.92
N ILE A 873 -61.24 11.32 -16.76
CA ILE A 873 -60.15 10.35 -16.66
C ILE A 873 -58.83 11.01 -17.03
N THR A 874 -57.79 10.72 -16.26
CA THR A 874 -56.41 11.05 -16.60
C THR A 874 -55.66 9.77 -16.88
N VAL A 875 -55.01 9.69 -18.04
CA VAL A 875 -54.14 8.57 -18.41
C VAL A 875 -52.76 9.14 -18.68
N GLY A 876 -51.76 8.59 -18.03
CA GLY A 876 -50.38 9.02 -18.23
C GLY A 876 -49.42 7.85 -18.31
N GLY A 877 -48.26 8.13 -18.87
CA GLY A 877 -47.17 7.19 -18.95
C GLY A 877 -45.84 7.91 -18.95
N GLU A 878 -44.83 7.23 -18.43
CA GLU A 878 -43.46 7.70 -18.38
C GLU A 878 -42.53 6.57 -18.82
N TYR A 879 -41.58 6.94 -19.66
CA TYR A 879 -40.46 6.12 -20.05
C TYR A 879 -39.18 6.88 -19.74
N LYS A 880 -38.27 6.26 -18.99
CA LYS A 880 -36.94 6.78 -18.72
C LYS A 880 -35.94 5.68 -19.04
N ALA A 881 -34.88 6.03 -19.75
CA ALA A 881 -33.76 5.13 -19.96
C ALA A 881 -32.45 5.91 -19.84
N ILE A 882 -31.49 5.29 -19.16
CA ILE A 882 -30.15 5.81 -18.92
C ILE A 882 -29.21 4.67 -19.30
N ASP A 883 -28.24 4.92 -20.17
CA ASP A 883 -27.20 3.93 -20.46
C ASP A 883 -26.12 3.89 -19.36
N SER A 884 -25.30 2.85 -19.40
CA SER A 884 -24.24 2.55 -18.43
C SER A 884 -23.17 3.64 -18.34
N GLU A 885 -22.92 4.35 -19.45
CA GLU A 885 -21.88 5.38 -19.57
C GLU A 885 -22.40 6.81 -19.26
N PHE A 886 -23.70 6.98 -18.97
CA PHE A 886 -24.25 8.28 -18.66
C PHE A 886 -23.90 8.70 -17.23
N GLN A 887 -23.27 9.86 -17.11
CA GLN A 887 -22.84 10.42 -15.83
C GLN A 887 -23.48 11.78 -15.63
N SER A 888 -24.08 12.02 -14.47
CA SER A 888 -24.64 13.33 -14.07
C SER A 888 -23.56 14.26 -13.52
N ILE A 889 -23.73 15.57 -13.67
CA ILE A 889 -22.72 16.53 -13.22
C ILE A 889 -22.52 16.44 -11.71
N GLY A 890 -21.26 16.47 -11.25
CA GLY A 890 -20.93 16.42 -9.82
C GLY A 890 -21.11 15.04 -9.16
N HIS A 891 -21.50 14.01 -9.92
CA HIS A 891 -21.59 12.64 -9.43
C HIS A 891 -21.08 11.66 -10.50
N ILE A 892 -19.89 11.10 -10.26
CA ILE A 892 -19.31 10.05 -11.10
C ILE A 892 -19.53 8.74 -10.35
N SER A 893 -20.33 7.86 -10.94
CA SER A 893 -20.56 6.52 -10.40
C SER A 893 -19.46 5.58 -10.88
N SER A 894 -18.81 4.88 -9.95
CA SER A 894 -17.89 3.79 -10.26
C SER A 894 -18.63 2.59 -10.86
N SER A 895 -19.83 2.29 -10.37
CA SER A 895 -20.67 1.23 -10.97
C SER A 895 -21.36 1.73 -12.24
N LYS A 896 -21.16 1.02 -13.37
CA LYS A 896 -21.79 1.32 -14.66
C LYS A 896 -23.11 0.56 -14.79
N THR A 897 -24.23 1.28 -14.79
CA THR A 897 -25.56 0.64 -14.86
C THR A 897 -26.43 1.24 -15.95
N GLU A 898 -26.97 0.39 -16.82
CA GLU A 898 -28.09 0.76 -17.69
C GLU A 898 -29.41 0.59 -16.92
N SER A 899 -30.28 1.58 -16.98
CA SER A 899 -31.61 1.51 -16.36
C SER A 899 -32.72 1.82 -17.36
N ASP A 900 -33.80 1.07 -17.27
CA ASP A 900 -34.90 1.09 -18.23
C ASP A 900 -36.24 1.05 -17.46
N PHE A 901 -36.77 2.25 -17.18
CA PHE A 901 -37.95 2.48 -16.35
C PHE A 901 -39.19 2.79 -17.19
N LYS A 902 -40.27 2.05 -16.93
CA LYS A 902 -41.57 2.19 -17.59
C LYS A 902 -42.67 2.33 -16.55
N GLN A 903 -43.50 3.34 -16.69
CA GLN A 903 -44.65 3.56 -15.83
C GLN A 903 -45.89 3.88 -16.67
N ALA A 904 -47.03 3.35 -16.24
CA ALA A 904 -48.33 3.74 -16.75
C ALA A 904 -49.28 3.95 -15.56
N TYR A 905 -50.08 5.00 -15.61
CA TYR A 905 -51.10 5.26 -14.61
C TYR A 905 -52.38 5.76 -15.25
N SER A 906 -53.48 5.48 -14.57
CA SER A 906 -54.80 5.96 -14.94
C SER A 906 -55.56 6.31 -13.69
N THR A 907 -56.18 7.47 -13.66
CA THR A 907 -57.08 7.90 -12.59
C THR A 907 -58.43 8.21 -13.19
N LEU A 908 -59.45 7.47 -12.77
CA LEU A 908 -60.82 7.61 -13.21
C LEU A 908 -61.68 8.23 -12.10
N GLU A 909 -62.44 9.25 -12.42
CA GLU A 909 -63.36 9.89 -11.50
C GLU A 909 -64.74 9.22 -11.56
N ILE A 910 -65.01 8.27 -10.65
CA ILE A 910 -66.25 7.47 -10.67
C ILE A 910 -67.48 8.33 -10.35
N SER A 911 -67.30 9.44 -9.63
CA SER A 911 -68.40 10.36 -9.30
C SER A 911 -69.11 10.92 -10.53
N LYS A 912 -68.42 10.95 -11.69
CA LYS A 912 -68.99 11.36 -12.97
C LYS A 912 -70.10 10.45 -13.52
N PHE A 913 -70.29 9.25 -12.94
CA PHE A 913 -71.43 8.37 -13.25
C PHE A 913 -72.63 8.57 -12.32
N MET A 914 -72.52 9.48 -11.35
CA MET A 914 -73.55 9.76 -10.34
C MET A 914 -74.20 11.12 -10.57
N PRO A 915 -75.40 11.39 -10.03
CA PRO A 915 -76.02 12.71 -10.15
C PRO A 915 -75.14 13.80 -9.53
N GLY A 916 -74.85 14.88 -10.28
CA GLY A 916 -73.99 15.99 -9.82
C GLY A 916 -74.49 16.70 -8.55
N GLU A 917 -75.77 16.55 -8.19
CA GLU A 917 -76.34 17.05 -6.93
C GLU A 917 -75.69 16.44 -5.68
N TRP A 918 -75.09 15.25 -5.79
CA TRP A 918 -74.53 14.53 -4.65
C TRP A 918 -73.20 15.09 -4.15
N LYS A 919 -72.49 15.87 -4.97
CA LYS A 919 -71.19 16.51 -4.63
C LYS A 919 -70.17 15.55 -4.00
N VAL A 920 -70.08 14.33 -4.53
CA VAL A 920 -69.14 13.29 -4.08
C VAL A 920 -67.94 13.28 -5.03
N SER A 921 -66.71 13.10 -4.53
CA SER A 921 -65.54 12.80 -5.37
C SER A 921 -64.96 11.43 -5.00
N MET A 922 -64.76 10.60 -6.02
CA MET A 922 -64.30 9.22 -5.92
C MET A 922 -63.31 8.90 -7.05
N PRO A 923 -62.08 9.42 -6.97
CA PRO A 923 -61.00 9.01 -7.86
C PRO A 923 -60.57 7.58 -7.55
N VAL A 924 -60.46 6.78 -8.60
CA VAL A 924 -59.85 5.45 -8.58
C VAL A 924 -58.62 5.47 -9.46
N SER A 925 -57.47 5.25 -8.83
CA SER A 925 -56.17 5.25 -9.51
C SER A 925 -55.61 3.84 -9.64
N VAL A 926 -55.19 3.49 -10.85
CA VAL A 926 -54.40 2.30 -11.14
C VAL A 926 -53.02 2.77 -11.61
N LYS A 927 -51.97 2.25 -10.99
CA LYS A 927 -50.58 2.51 -11.39
C LYS A 927 -49.84 1.20 -11.59
N TRP A 928 -49.13 1.11 -12.70
CA TRP A 928 -48.19 0.05 -13.02
C TRP A 928 -46.81 0.65 -13.26
N SER A 929 -45.78 0.04 -12.71
CA SER A 929 -44.40 0.38 -13.04
C SER A 929 -43.52 -0.86 -13.12
N LYS A 930 -42.54 -0.80 -14.02
CA LYS A 930 -41.47 -1.76 -14.18
C LYS A 930 -40.15 -1.00 -14.24
N ASN A 931 -39.21 -1.35 -13.38
CA ASN A 931 -37.82 -0.95 -13.51
C ASN A 931 -36.97 -2.17 -13.85
N VAL A 932 -36.08 -2.03 -14.82
CA VAL A 932 -35.04 -3.02 -15.10
C VAL A 932 -33.71 -2.30 -15.05
N THR A 933 -32.77 -2.84 -14.27
CA THR A 933 -31.40 -2.34 -14.21
C THR A 933 -30.46 -3.47 -14.64
N TYR A 934 -29.54 -3.12 -15.54
CA TYR A 934 -28.45 -3.96 -16.02
C TYR A 934 -27.14 -3.36 -15.51
N THR A 935 -26.19 -4.19 -15.11
CA THR A 935 -24.80 -3.77 -14.98
C THR A 935 -24.11 -4.10 -16.29
N GLU A 936 -23.48 -3.10 -16.90
CA GLU A 936 -22.76 -3.24 -18.16
C GLU A 936 -21.40 -2.59 -17.95
N ASP A 937 -20.49 -3.39 -17.41
CA ASP A 937 -19.08 -3.01 -17.32
C ASP A 937 -18.38 -3.38 -18.64
N ARG A 938 -17.37 -2.60 -19.02
CA ARG A 938 -16.61 -2.87 -20.26
C ARG A 938 -15.93 -4.24 -20.22
N TYR A 939 -15.48 -4.60 -19.03
CA TYR A 939 -14.85 -5.87 -18.69
C TYR A 939 -15.57 -6.47 -17.48
N ASP A 940 -15.61 -7.79 -17.38
CA ASP A 940 -16.07 -8.46 -16.18
C ASP A 940 -15.07 -8.19 -15.04
N PRO A 941 -15.49 -7.67 -13.87
CA PRO A 941 -14.57 -7.42 -12.76
C PRO A 941 -13.84 -8.68 -12.27
N GLU A 942 -14.41 -9.87 -12.46
CA GLU A 942 -13.81 -11.12 -12.00
C GLU A 942 -12.66 -11.59 -12.89
N ASN A 943 -12.73 -11.36 -14.21
CA ASN A 943 -11.77 -11.93 -15.14
C ASN A 943 -11.41 -11.08 -16.35
N SER A 944 -11.84 -9.83 -16.36
CA SER A 944 -11.59 -8.86 -17.43
C SER A 944 -12.01 -9.25 -18.86
N ILE A 945 -12.71 -10.36 -19.04
CA ILE A 945 -13.32 -10.72 -20.33
C ILE A 945 -14.53 -9.80 -20.56
N TYR A 946 -14.84 -9.47 -21.81
CA TYR A 946 -15.98 -8.62 -22.16
C TYR A 946 -17.29 -9.09 -21.48
N ASN A 947 -17.86 -8.22 -20.63
CA ASN A 947 -19.09 -8.52 -19.91
C ASN A 947 -20.29 -8.45 -20.86
N LEU A 948 -21.08 -9.53 -20.92
CA LEU A 948 -22.34 -9.60 -21.67
C LEU A 948 -23.51 -9.20 -20.76
N GLY A 949 -23.48 -7.97 -20.21
CA GLY A 949 -24.59 -7.28 -19.52
C GLY A 949 -25.48 -8.16 -18.61
N LYS A 950 -25.21 -8.16 -17.29
CA LYS A 950 -25.97 -8.96 -16.30
C LYS A 950 -27.21 -8.19 -15.82
N ILE A 951 -28.37 -8.86 -15.76
CA ILE A 951 -29.57 -8.27 -15.14
C ILE A 951 -29.42 -8.29 -13.62
N THR A 952 -29.31 -7.11 -13.03
CA THR A 952 -29.03 -6.94 -11.59
C THR A 952 -30.32 -6.82 -10.79
N SER A 953 -31.33 -6.12 -11.31
CA SER A 953 -32.63 -6.05 -10.64
C SER A 953 -33.82 -5.87 -11.58
N ILE A 954 -34.96 -6.46 -11.18
CA ILE A 954 -36.25 -6.23 -11.81
C ILE A 954 -37.29 -5.96 -10.72
N SER A 955 -37.82 -4.74 -10.70
CA SER A 955 -38.93 -4.37 -9.80
C SER A 955 -40.22 -4.19 -10.60
N ARG A 956 -41.33 -4.71 -10.07
CA ARG A 956 -42.69 -4.52 -10.60
C ARG A 956 -43.63 -4.13 -9.48
N GLN A 957 -44.37 -3.04 -9.65
CA GLN A 957 -45.35 -2.59 -8.68
C GLN A 957 -46.73 -2.38 -9.33
N TYR A 958 -47.77 -2.75 -8.58
CA TYR A 958 -49.17 -2.54 -8.94
C TYR A 958 -49.86 -1.87 -7.76
N ASN A 959 -50.30 -0.63 -7.95
CA ASN A 959 -50.98 0.12 -6.90
C ASN A 959 -52.42 0.41 -7.32
N LEU A 960 -53.36 0.09 -6.43
CA LEU A 960 -54.77 0.42 -6.56
C LEU A 960 -55.16 1.33 -5.40
N GLY A 961 -55.51 2.57 -5.72
CA GLY A 961 -55.84 3.60 -4.74
C GLY A 961 -57.31 4.01 -4.83
N PHE A 962 -57.95 4.16 -3.67
CA PHE A 962 -59.29 4.72 -3.54
C PHE A 962 -59.22 5.90 -2.56
N ARG A 963 -59.66 7.08 -3.00
CA ARG A 963 -59.79 8.23 -2.11
C ARG A 963 -61.23 8.72 -2.18
N ARG A 964 -61.90 8.81 -1.04
CA ARG A 964 -63.20 9.48 -0.93
C ARG A 964 -62.93 10.83 -0.29
N VAL A 965 -63.21 11.92 -1.02
CA VAL A 965 -63.08 13.29 -0.50
C VAL A 965 -64.41 13.76 0.07
#